data_AF-A0A1J4WZA0-F1
#
_entry.id   AF-A0A1J4WZA0-F1
#
_cell.length_a   1.000
_cell.length_b   1.000
_cell.length_c   1.000
_cell.angle_alpha   90.00
_cell.angle_beta   90.00
_cell.angle_gamma   90.00
#
_symmetry.space_group_name_H-M   'P 1'
#
loop_
_entity.id
_entity.type
_entity.pdbx_description
1 polymer ?
#
loop_
_entity_poly.entity_id
_entity_poly.type
_entity_poly.pdbx_seq_one_letter_code
_entity_poly.pdbx_strand_id
1 'polypeptide(L)'
;MTLAGRKFLIRTVLSVVILATAVFFVCFRMTVAAVDDGGLAAARVQLQSVYGRRSDLQALFAADTWLPVRSERTVGLVSLEDWARRYGCREHSELTWYCPAEAASVTSSGTSFLTVRSEALMPVRSSATGFDFSALGSTSVFVADLDSRRVILEKDADVQHADAAVTKLVTAITALDSGLSLDAVVSLASAGQVGGTQLGAAAGTKITVEDLIYASLTGSANDAAISLAQANSSQSAFVAAMNDRVRESGLSSTVLTGPTGVELGNLTTTREAAAVLIEAMGHDPIRRALSSSGRTVVGTTVANSNELLTDPDNDLYVYGGKVGYLRSSGWHLVVDMRELSGQKRLIVALSGAPTKEALFADAARLGRWVWSNYEWRASSDTTSVPAAAAVSSGGRPLVQSSDPSLLEARGFLRTIYDKRGDLKTLFDAETWRPIHPERTGDIANLDDWAARFGHLEHDGLWWYGTAQARRLLAGDTSVITSSPRALNVRNASLAPVRISGSVDFRPSLVTARSVFVIDVPTRKVLLAEDANRMHPIASITKLMTGIVAVNQDEVDFDDRETLLDDDEIGGARLRVPVGTSMPFADLMYSMLVGSANNAAHAVGRIAGGGDLDRFVDMMNDRAAEFGLANTSFADPSGLDVHNVSTARELAALALEAWDHDQLRRICSTSRYSFQAGPETHTLTNTNKLLTDPNNGLTVLDGKTGYLVESKWNLVVSLKDSRERPVLVVVLGSDGDVNLFRDARVAAEWAWDSYRWP
;
A
#
# COMPACT_ATOMS: atom_id res chain seq x y z
N MET A 1 39.59 -23.10 -44.12
CA MET A 1 38.47 -24.04 -44.36
C MET A 1 37.77 -23.60 -45.65
N THR A 2 37.76 -24.44 -46.69
CA THR A 2 37.14 -24.08 -47.99
C THR A 2 35.62 -23.91 -47.84
N LEU A 3 34.99 -23.16 -48.75
CA LEU A 3 33.54 -22.89 -48.76
C LEU A 3 32.70 -24.19 -48.75
N ALA A 4 33.26 -25.28 -49.30
CA ALA A 4 32.69 -26.63 -49.24
C ALA A 4 32.66 -27.22 -47.81
N GLY A 5 33.70 -26.99 -47.01
CA GLY A 5 33.80 -27.46 -45.62
C GLY A 5 32.78 -26.78 -44.69
N ARG A 6 32.48 -25.49 -44.91
CA ARG A 6 31.43 -24.79 -44.14
C ARG A 6 30.02 -25.29 -44.48
N LYS A 7 29.73 -25.61 -45.75
CA LYS A 7 28.43 -26.18 -46.15
C LYS A 7 28.22 -27.60 -45.61
N PHE A 8 29.29 -28.39 -45.50
CA PHE A 8 29.21 -29.71 -44.89
C PHE A 8 28.93 -29.62 -43.39
N LEU A 9 29.66 -28.77 -42.66
CA LEU A 9 29.47 -28.59 -41.22
C LEU A 9 28.07 -28.09 -40.86
N ILE A 10 27.52 -27.13 -41.62
CA ILE A 10 26.15 -26.62 -41.41
C ILE A 10 25.12 -27.72 -41.64
N ARG A 11 25.28 -28.55 -42.68
CA ARG A 11 24.36 -29.66 -42.92
C ARG A 11 24.41 -30.71 -41.82
N THR A 12 25.60 -31.06 -41.33
CA THR A 12 25.76 -32.02 -40.24
C THR A 12 25.13 -31.52 -38.94
N VAL A 13 25.35 -30.25 -38.58
CA VAL A 13 24.74 -29.65 -37.38
C VAL A 13 23.22 -29.57 -37.52
N LEU A 14 22.69 -29.18 -38.68
CA LEU A 14 21.25 -29.11 -38.89
C LEU A 14 20.58 -30.48 -38.82
N SER A 15 21.22 -31.53 -39.36
CA SER A 15 20.70 -32.91 -39.28
C SER A 15 20.72 -33.46 -37.85
N VAL A 16 21.73 -33.13 -37.04
CA VAL A 16 21.80 -33.53 -35.62
C VAL A 16 20.74 -32.81 -34.80
N VAL A 17 20.51 -31.52 -35.06
CA VAL A 17 19.45 -30.75 -34.39
C VAL A 17 18.07 -31.30 -34.74
N ILE A 18 17.79 -31.57 -36.02
CA ILE A 18 16.50 -32.14 -36.44
C ILE A 18 16.26 -33.52 -35.82
N LEU A 19 17.29 -34.37 -35.73
CA LEU A 19 17.17 -35.69 -35.11
C LEU A 19 16.95 -35.58 -33.58
N ALA A 20 17.63 -34.65 -32.91
CA ALA A 20 17.43 -34.39 -31.48
C ALA A 20 16.03 -33.84 -31.17
N THR A 21 15.50 -32.96 -32.03
CA THR A 21 14.12 -32.43 -31.90
C THR A 21 13.07 -33.51 -32.14
N ALA A 22 13.30 -34.42 -33.09
CA ALA A 22 12.40 -35.53 -33.37
C ALA A 22 12.36 -36.56 -32.22
N VAL A 23 13.52 -36.89 -31.63
CA VAL A 23 13.60 -37.78 -30.46
C VAL A 23 12.94 -37.14 -29.23
N PHE A 24 13.13 -35.83 -29.02
CA PHE A 24 12.46 -35.09 -27.94
C PHE A 24 10.93 -35.12 -28.10
N PHE A 25 10.41 -34.97 -29.32
CA PHE A 25 8.96 -35.04 -29.58
C PHE A 25 8.37 -36.43 -29.38
N VAL A 26 9.10 -37.49 -29.71
CA VAL A 26 8.65 -38.88 -29.49
C VAL A 26 8.67 -39.25 -28.01
N CYS A 27 9.69 -38.83 -27.26
CA CYS A 27 9.75 -39.03 -25.81
C CYS A 27 8.70 -38.19 -25.06
N PHE A 28 8.42 -36.96 -25.52
CA PHE A 28 7.38 -36.10 -24.94
C PHE A 28 5.97 -36.67 -25.17
N ARG A 29 5.69 -37.24 -26.35
CA ARG A 29 4.40 -37.91 -26.63
C ARG A 29 4.19 -39.18 -25.82
N MET A 30 5.22 -39.88 -25.39
CA MET A 30 5.09 -41.12 -24.61
C MET A 30 4.88 -40.88 -23.09
N THR A 31 5.12 -39.67 -22.58
CA THR A 31 5.06 -39.38 -21.14
C THR A 31 3.78 -38.66 -20.70
N VAL A 32 2.95 -38.17 -21.64
CA VAL A 32 1.67 -37.47 -21.37
C VAL A 32 0.44 -38.37 -21.51
N ALA A 33 0.62 -39.65 -21.83
CA ALA A 33 -0.48 -40.59 -22.01
C ALA A 33 -0.85 -41.30 -20.70
N ALA A 34 -1.45 -40.59 -19.73
CA ALA A 34 -2.27 -41.20 -18.66
C ALA A 34 -3.02 -40.17 -17.77
N VAL A 35 -3.67 -39.13 -18.33
CA VAL A 35 -4.73 -38.40 -17.61
C VAL A 35 -5.83 -37.95 -18.61
N ASP A 36 -6.88 -38.77 -18.69
CA ASP A 36 -8.26 -38.48 -19.18
C ASP A 36 -8.48 -38.00 -20.65
N ASP A 37 -8.07 -38.79 -21.64
CA ASP A 37 -8.26 -38.50 -23.08
C ASP A 37 -9.70 -38.68 -23.64
N GLY A 38 -10.64 -39.25 -22.88
CA GLY A 38 -11.97 -39.61 -23.39
C GLY A 38 -12.90 -38.42 -23.66
N GLY A 39 -12.93 -37.46 -22.74
CA GLY A 39 -13.84 -36.30 -22.80
C GLY A 39 -13.42 -35.24 -23.82
N LEU A 40 -12.11 -34.95 -23.91
CA LEU A 40 -11.58 -33.93 -24.81
C LEU A 40 -11.70 -34.33 -26.29
N ALA A 41 -11.48 -35.61 -26.60
CA ALA A 41 -11.64 -36.13 -27.96
C ALA A 41 -13.09 -36.02 -28.45
N ALA A 42 -14.06 -36.33 -27.59
CA ALA A 42 -15.49 -36.18 -27.92
C ALA A 42 -15.89 -34.70 -28.11
N ALA A 43 -15.39 -33.80 -27.25
CA ALA A 43 -15.65 -32.36 -27.37
C ALA A 43 -15.07 -31.76 -28.66
N ARG A 44 -13.88 -32.22 -29.09
CA ARG A 44 -13.28 -31.80 -30.37
C ARG A 44 -14.09 -32.25 -31.57
N VAL A 45 -14.69 -33.44 -31.54
CA VAL A 45 -15.59 -33.90 -32.60
C VAL A 45 -16.82 -32.98 -32.73
N GLN A 46 -17.39 -32.55 -31.60
CA GLN A 46 -18.51 -31.60 -31.58
C GLN A 46 -18.10 -30.22 -32.11
N LEU A 47 -16.94 -29.71 -31.71
CA LEU A 47 -16.41 -28.44 -32.21
C LEU A 47 -16.10 -28.49 -33.72
N GLN A 48 -15.56 -29.60 -34.21
CA GLN A 48 -15.31 -29.79 -35.63
C GLN A 48 -16.61 -29.83 -36.44
N SER A 49 -17.67 -30.41 -35.88
CA SER A 49 -19.01 -30.41 -36.49
C SER A 49 -19.62 -29.00 -36.56
N VAL A 50 -19.44 -28.17 -35.54
CA VAL A 50 -19.87 -26.75 -35.55
C VAL A 50 -19.07 -25.95 -36.57
N TYR A 51 -17.74 -26.11 -36.59
CA TYR A 51 -16.87 -25.48 -37.59
C TYR A 51 -17.21 -25.88 -39.02
N GLY A 52 -17.51 -27.16 -39.27
CA GLY A 52 -17.93 -27.66 -40.58
C GLY A 52 -19.22 -27.01 -41.11
N ARG A 53 -20.10 -26.52 -40.22
CA ARG A 53 -21.38 -25.91 -40.57
C ARG A 53 -21.34 -24.37 -40.64
N ARG A 54 -20.25 -23.73 -40.18
CA ARG A 54 -20.13 -22.27 -40.10
C ARG A 54 -19.08 -21.73 -41.04
N SER A 55 -19.54 -21.21 -42.18
CA SER A 55 -18.68 -20.61 -43.20
C SER A 55 -17.91 -19.38 -42.71
N ASP A 56 -18.45 -18.66 -41.73
CA ASP A 56 -17.79 -17.54 -41.09
C ASP A 56 -16.65 -17.98 -40.16
N LEU A 57 -16.79 -19.11 -39.43
CA LEU A 57 -15.67 -19.68 -38.68
C LEU A 57 -14.61 -20.27 -39.60
N GLN A 58 -15.02 -20.87 -40.72
CA GLN A 58 -14.08 -21.35 -41.75
C GLN A 58 -13.29 -20.22 -42.40
N ALA A 59 -13.86 -19.02 -42.49
CA ALA A 59 -13.15 -17.83 -42.96
C ALA A 59 -12.16 -17.27 -41.92
N LEU A 60 -12.38 -17.55 -40.63
CA LEU A 60 -11.59 -17.01 -39.53
C LEU A 60 -10.54 -17.97 -38.98
N PHE A 61 -10.71 -19.29 -39.14
CA PHE A 61 -9.80 -20.30 -38.58
C PHE A 61 -9.40 -21.34 -39.63
N ALA A 62 -8.13 -21.74 -39.61
CA ALA A 62 -7.61 -22.78 -40.49
C ALA A 62 -8.14 -24.16 -40.09
N ALA A 63 -8.58 -24.96 -41.07
CA ALA A 63 -9.28 -26.23 -40.83
C ALA A 63 -8.41 -27.33 -40.19
N ASP A 64 -7.09 -27.26 -40.38
CA ASP A 64 -6.12 -28.25 -39.94
C ASP A 64 -5.50 -27.94 -38.57
N THR A 65 -5.31 -26.66 -38.28
CA THR A 65 -4.61 -26.17 -37.07
C THR A 65 -5.54 -25.51 -36.07
N TRP A 66 -6.76 -25.14 -36.49
CA TRP A 66 -7.74 -24.37 -35.71
C TRP A 66 -7.19 -23.04 -35.19
N LEU A 67 -6.10 -22.57 -35.77
CA LEU A 67 -5.52 -21.26 -35.49
C LEU A 67 -6.21 -20.21 -36.35
N PRO A 68 -6.31 -18.96 -35.85
CA PRO A 68 -6.92 -17.88 -36.59
C PRO A 68 -6.13 -17.55 -37.86
N VAL A 69 -6.84 -17.40 -38.98
CA VAL A 69 -6.32 -16.81 -40.22
C VAL A 69 -6.30 -15.29 -40.00
N ARG A 70 -5.10 -14.70 -39.98
CA ARG A 70 -4.88 -13.29 -39.59
C ARG A 70 -5.85 -12.34 -40.30
N SER A 71 -6.79 -11.79 -39.53
CA SER A 71 -7.71 -10.72 -39.93
C SER A 71 -8.11 -9.86 -38.72
N GLU A 72 -8.59 -8.64 -38.95
CA GLU A 72 -9.09 -7.73 -37.90
C GLU A 72 -10.18 -8.39 -37.03
N ARG A 73 -10.94 -9.35 -37.57
CA ARG A 73 -12.00 -10.09 -36.86
C ARG A 73 -11.51 -11.22 -35.96
N THR A 74 -10.22 -11.56 -36.05
CA THR A 74 -9.58 -12.61 -35.21
C THR A 74 -8.69 -12.04 -34.11
N VAL A 75 -8.59 -10.72 -33.99
CA VAL A 75 -7.77 -10.05 -32.98
C VAL A 75 -8.26 -10.43 -31.58
N GLY A 76 -7.37 -11.08 -30.81
CA GLY A 76 -7.66 -11.53 -29.43
C GLY A 76 -8.20 -12.96 -29.30
N LEU A 77 -8.43 -13.67 -30.40
CA LEU A 77 -8.72 -15.11 -30.43
C LEU A 77 -7.43 -15.89 -30.70
N VAL A 78 -7.13 -16.91 -29.92
CA VAL A 78 -5.89 -17.71 -30.10
C VAL A 78 -6.13 -19.04 -30.80
N SER A 79 -7.36 -19.55 -30.79
CA SER A 79 -7.79 -20.75 -31.54
C SER A 79 -9.31 -20.83 -31.66
N LEU A 80 -9.80 -21.75 -32.48
CA LEU A 80 -11.22 -22.09 -32.57
C LEU A 80 -11.76 -22.62 -31.23
N GLU A 81 -10.94 -23.30 -30.42
CA GLU A 81 -11.32 -23.72 -29.06
C GLU A 81 -11.49 -22.52 -28.13
N ASP A 82 -10.65 -21.50 -28.27
CA ASP A 82 -10.79 -20.25 -27.51
C ASP A 82 -12.04 -19.47 -27.94
N TRP A 83 -12.39 -19.48 -29.23
CA TRP A 83 -13.69 -18.97 -29.69
C TRP A 83 -14.85 -19.78 -29.09
N ALA A 84 -14.75 -21.11 -29.06
CA ALA A 84 -15.79 -21.98 -28.50
C ALA A 84 -16.03 -21.69 -27.02
N ARG A 85 -14.96 -21.42 -26.26
CA ARG A 85 -15.03 -21.08 -24.83
C ARG A 85 -15.67 -19.73 -24.55
N ARG A 86 -15.39 -18.74 -25.41
CA ARG A 86 -15.84 -17.36 -25.20
C ARG A 86 -17.23 -17.09 -25.75
N TYR A 87 -17.56 -17.72 -26.88
CA TYR A 87 -18.73 -17.37 -27.69
C TYR A 87 -19.51 -18.62 -28.09
N GLY A 88 -18.81 -19.64 -28.61
CA GLY A 88 -19.44 -20.78 -29.25
C GLY A 88 -20.42 -21.55 -28.35
N CYS A 89 -20.13 -21.69 -27.07
CA CYS A 89 -21.01 -22.44 -26.15
C CYS A 89 -22.34 -21.72 -25.81
N ARG A 90 -22.44 -20.41 -26.03
CA ARG A 90 -23.70 -19.64 -25.91
C ARG A 90 -24.58 -19.78 -27.15
N GLU A 91 -23.95 -20.05 -28.29
CA GLU A 91 -24.61 -20.15 -29.60
C GLU A 91 -24.93 -21.61 -29.98
N HIS A 92 -24.19 -22.57 -29.41
CA HIS A 92 -24.27 -23.99 -29.71
C HIS A 92 -24.29 -24.81 -28.43
N SER A 93 -25.47 -25.36 -28.08
CA SER A 93 -25.69 -26.18 -26.89
C SER A 93 -24.85 -27.46 -26.86
N GLU A 94 -24.37 -27.93 -28.01
CA GLU A 94 -23.47 -29.07 -28.13
C GLU A 94 -22.02 -28.75 -27.73
N LEU A 95 -21.65 -27.48 -27.49
CA LEU A 95 -20.30 -27.07 -27.06
C LEU A 95 -20.19 -26.82 -25.55
N THR A 96 -21.07 -27.44 -24.75
CA THR A 96 -21.11 -27.30 -23.28
C THR A 96 -19.79 -27.61 -22.59
N TRP A 97 -18.98 -28.51 -23.15
CA TRP A 97 -17.62 -28.79 -22.67
C TRP A 97 -16.70 -27.55 -22.64
N TYR A 98 -16.95 -26.58 -23.52
CA TYR A 98 -16.16 -25.36 -23.61
C TYR A 98 -16.73 -24.22 -22.73
N CYS A 99 -17.89 -24.37 -22.08
CA CYS A 99 -18.46 -23.29 -21.27
C CYS A 99 -17.69 -23.02 -19.97
N PRO A 100 -17.54 -21.74 -19.56
CA PRO A 100 -17.03 -21.37 -18.23
C PRO A 100 -17.95 -21.88 -17.11
N ALA A 101 -17.35 -22.28 -15.98
CA ALA A 101 -18.04 -22.94 -14.86
C ALA A 101 -19.12 -22.08 -14.13
N GLU A 102 -19.23 -20.79 -14.44
CA GLU A 102 -20.21 -19.87 -13.82
C GLU A 102 -21.54 -19.76 -14.60
N ALA A 103 -21.72 -20.50 -15.70
CA ALA A 103 -22.96 -20.46 -16.49
C ALA A 103 -23.95 -21.62 -16.21
N ALA A 104 -23.72 -22.45 -15.18
CA ALA A 104 -24.55 -23.61 -14.86
C ALA A 104 -25.27 -23.46 -13.52
N SER A 105 -26.22 -22.53 -13.43
CA SER A 105 -27.13 -22.47 -12.28
C SER A 105 -28.59 -22.23 -12.69
N VAL A 106 -29.15 -23.03 -13.59
CA VAL A 106 -30.60 -23.29 -13.61
C VAL A 106 -30.89 -24.67 -14.21
N THR A 107 -31.27 -25.63 -13.36
CA THR A 107 -32.34 -26.66 -13.53
C THR A 107 -31.98 -28.04 -12.94
N SER A 108 -32.95 -28.56 -12.17
CA SER A 108 -33.20 -29.95 -11.74
C SER A 108 -32.21 -30.68 -10.81
N SER A 109 -32.70 -30.87 -9.57
CA SER A 109 -32.69 -32.10 -8.76
C SER A 109 -31.82 -33.29 -9.17
N GLY A 110 -30.98 -33.74 -8.24
CA GLY A 110 -30.65 -35.16 -8.08
C GLY A 110 -29.15 -35.50 -8.13
N THR A 111 -28.61 -35.86 -6.96
CA THR A 111 -27.46 -36.76 -6.74
C THR A 111 -26.13 -36.50 -7.45
N SER A 112 -25.16 -36.05 -6.62
CA SER A 112 -23.74 -36.44 -6.57
C SER A 112 -23.00 -36.68 -7.89
N PHE A 113 -22.22 -35.68 -8.33
CA PHE A 113 -21.00 -35.91 -9.10
C PHE A 113 -19.83 -35.07 -8.57
N LEU A 114 -18.69 -35.75 -8.44
CA LEU A 114 -17.42 -35.28 -7.93
C LEU A 114 -17.04 -33.89 -8.45
N THR A 115 -16.84 -32.96 -7.52
CA THR A 115 -16.16 -31.70 -7.79
C THR A 115 -14.68 -31.99 -8.06
N VAL A 116 -14.28 -32.11 -9.32
CA VAL A 116 -12.86 -31.95 -9.68
C VAL A 116 -12.55 -30.47 -9.53
N ARG A 117 -11.97 -30.09 -8.39
CA ARG A 117 -11.33 -28.79 -8.23
C ARG A 117 -10.13 -28.78 -9.17
N SER A 118 -10.16 -27.94 -10.20
CA SER A 118 -8.95 -27.51 -10.89
C SER A 118 -8.02 -26.89 -9.85
N GLU A 119 -6.97 -27.60 -9.44
CA GLU A 119 -5.99 -27.07 -8.50
C GLU A 119 -5.33 -25.83 -9.10
N ALA A 120 -5.44 -24.68 -8.42
CA ALA A 120 -4.79 -23.47 -8.84
C ALA A 120 -3.27 -23.67 -8.83
N LEU A 121 -2.61 -23.37 -9.97
CA LEU A 121 -1.16 -23.40 -10.07
C LEU A 121 -0.58 -22.23 -9.27
N MET A 122 0.42 -22.51 -8.44
CA MET A 122 1.10 -21.53 -7.60
C MET A 122 2.51 -21.24 -8.13
N PRO A 123 2.94 -19.98 -8.20
CA PRO A 123 4.32 -19.65 -8.48
C PRO A 123 5.21 -20.13 -7.31
N VAL A 124 6.15 -21.00 -7.63
CA VAL A 124 7.18 -21.55 -6.75
C VAL A 124 8.53 -21.17 -7.31
N ARG A 125 9.38 -20.60 -6.45
CA ARG A 125 10.70 -20.15 -6.87
C ARG A 125 11.58 -21.37 -7.20
N SER A 126 12.13 -21.41 -8.41
CA SER A 126 12.98 -22.51 -8.89
C SER A 126 14.48 -22.24 -8.73
N SER A 127 14.86 -20.99 -8.40
CA SER A 127 16.25 -20.59 -8.19
C SER A 127 16.48 -19.89 -6.83
N ALA A 128 17.71 -19.93 -6.32
CA ALA A 128 18.08 -19.26 -5.06
C ALA A 128 18.43 -17.76 -5.23
N THR A 129 18.77 -17.33 -6.44
CA THR A 129 19.29 -15.98 -6.76
C THR A 129 18.20 -14.91 -6.71
N GLY A 130 18.35 -13.91 -5.83
CA GLY A 130 17.41 -12.79 -5.66
C GLY A 130 17.35 -11.87 -6.89
N PHE A 131 16.30 -11.05 -6.99
CA PHE A 131 16.27 -9.96 -7.97
C PHE A 131 17.06 -8.77 -7.42
N ASP A 132 17.95 -8.20 -8.22
CA ASP A 132 18.69 -7.00 -7.87
C ASP A 132 17.90 -5.75 -8.29
N PHE A 133 17.23 -5.13 -7.32
CA PHE A 133 16.45 -3.92 -7.55
C PHE A 133 17.29 -2.67 -7.85
N SER A 134 18.60 -2.70 -7.61
CA SER A 134 19.49 -1.58 -7.98
C SER A 134 19.67 -1.44 -9.50
N ALA A 135 19.34 -2.50 -10.25
CA ALA A 135 19.36 -2.50 -11.71
C ALA A 135 18.14 -1.82 -12.36
N LEU A 136 17.20 -1.31 -11.55
CA LEU A 136 15.98 -0.65 -12.03
C LEU A 136 16.08 0.87 -11.91
N GLY A 137 15.50 1.57 -12.88
CA GLY A 137 15.24 3.00 -12.81
C GLY A 137 13.97 3.35 -12.01
N SER A 138 12.98 2.46 -11.97
CA SER A 138 11.75 2.64 -11.19
C SER A 138 12.02 2.67 -9.68
N THR A 139 11.43 3.66 -9.01
CA THR A 139 11.52 3.81 -7.56
C THR A 139 10.61 2.82 -6.84
N SER A 140 9.42 2.56 -7.40
CA SER A 140 8.47 1.61 -6.84
C SER A 140 8.10 0.52 -7.84
N VAL A 141 7.95 -0.71 -7.34
CA VAL A 141 7.75 -1.94 -8.12
C VAL A 141 6.75 -2.84 -7.41
N PHE A 142 5.80 -3.38 -8.17
CA PHE A 142 4.93 -4.45 -7.73
C PHE A 142 4.74 -5.47 -8.84
N VAL A 143 5.05 -6.74 -8.57
CA VAL A 143 4.86 -7.85 -9.50
C VAL A 143 4.12 -8.97 -8.78
N ALA A 144 3.00 -9.40 -9.35
CA ALA A 144 2.23 -10.52 -8.81
C ALA A 144 1.77 -11.48 -9.92
N ASP A 145 1.59 -12.74 -9.55
CA ASP A 145 0.91 -13.71 -10.37
C ASP A 145 -0.59 -13.43 -10.35
N LEU A 146 -1.18 -13.23 -11.53
CA LEU A 146 -2.55 -12.75 -11.64
C LEU A 146 -3.58 -13.83 -11.29
N ASP A 147 -3.24 -15.10 -11.55
CA ASP A 147 -4.12 -16.24 -11.34
C ASP A 147 -4.15 -16.65 -9.85
N SER A 148 -2.99 -16.79 -9.20
CA SER A 148 -2.92 -17.13 -7.76
C SER A 148 -3.03 -15.93 -6.81
N ARG A 149 -2.92 -14.70 -7.34
CA ARG A 149 -2.82 -13.44 -6.56
C ARG A 149 -1.61 -13.36 -5.63
N ARG A 150 -0.61 -14.24 -5.79
CA ARG A 150 0.63 -14.19 -5.01
C ARG A 150 1.54 -13.07 -5.49
N VAL A 151 2.00 -12.27 -4.54
CA VAL A 151 3.08 -11.30 -4.77
C VAL A 151 4.37 -12.06 -5.05
N ILE A 152 5.06 -11.69 -6.12
CA ILE A 152 6.32 -12.28 -6.55
C ILE A 152 7.49 -11.37 -6.16
N LEU A 153 7.38 -10.07 -6.49
CA LEU A 153 8.38 -9.05 -6.17
C LEU A 153 7.67 -7.76 -5.77
N GLU A 154 8.22 -7.06 -4.78
CA GLU A 154 7.77 -5.72 -4.42
C GLU A 154 8.95 -4.88 -3.90
N LYS A 155 8.91 -3.58 -4.21
CA LYS A 155 9.80 -2.53 -3.70
C LYS A 155 8.97 -1.27 -3.58
N ASP A 156 8.85 -0.71 -2.38
CA ASP A 156 8.13 0.55 -2.15
C ASP A 156 6.72 0.56 -2.77
N ALA A 157 6.07 -0.61 -2.83
CA ALA A 157 4.85 -0.84 -3.59
C ALA A 157 3.64 -0.08 -3.00
N ASP A 158 3.70 0.22 -1.70
CA ASP A 158 2.67 0.93 -0.93
C ASP A 158 3.02 2.41 -0.71
N VAL A 159 4.12 2.91 -1.30
CA VAL A 159 4.46 4.33 -1.27
C VAL A 159 3.52 5.08 -2.20
N GLN A 160 2.81 6.05 -1.63
CA GLN A 160 1.87 6.87 -2.36
C GLN A 160 2.60 7.86 -3.27
N HIS A 161 2.15 7.99 -4.51
CA HIS A 161 2.71 8.91 -5.48
C HIS A 161 1.62 9.41 -6.42
N ALA A 162 1.87 10.55 -7.06
CA ALA A 162 0.98 11.03 -8.10
C ALA A 162 1.09 10.15 -9.34
N ASP A 163 -0.03 9.63 -9.85
CA ASP A 163 -0.05 8.68 -10.97
C ASP A 163 -1.10 9.09 -12.01
N ALA A 164 -0.65 9.30 -13.25
CA ALA A 164 -1.51 9.70 -14.37
C ALA A 164 -2.12 8.52 -15.15
N ALA A 165 -1.59 7.31 -15.00
CA ALA A 165 -2.07 6.10 -15.66
C ALA A 165 -3.34 5.58 -14.98
N VAL A 166 -3.31 5.45 -13.65
CA VAL A 166 -4.40 4.88 -12.85
C VAL A 166 -5.67 5.73 -12.90
N THR A 167 -5.53 7.06 -12.86
CA THR A 167 -6.69 7.97 -12.89
C THR A 167 -7.61 7.68 -14.08
N LYS A 168 -7.05 7.51 -15.28
CA LYS A 168 -7.86 7.33 -16.49
C LYS A 168 -8.55 5.96 -16.52
N LEU A 169 -7.96 4.94 -15.90
CA LEU A 169 -8.62 3.63 -15.73
C LEU A 169 -9.85 3.79 -14.84
N VAL A 170 -9.71 4.45 -13.68
CA VAL A 170 -10.83 4.71 -12.78
C VAL A 170 -11.90 5.58 -13.45
N THR A 171 -11.51 6.63 -14.17
CA THR A 171 -12.46 7.44 -14.96
C THR A 171 -13.28 6.60 -15.94
N ALA A 172 -12.65 5.67 -16.65
CA ALA A 172 -13.35 4.80 -17.59
C ALA A 172 -14.28 3.81 -16.87
N ILE A 173 -13.84 3.20 -15.76
CA ILE A 173 -14.67 2.30 -14.94
C ILE A 173 -15.90 3.06 -14.42
N THR A 174 -15.70 4.20 -13.76
CA THR A 174 -16.77 5.02 -13.20
C THR A 174 -17.77 5.48 -14.27
N ALA A 175 -17.30 5.81 -15.48
CA ALA A 175 -18.18 6.18 -16.58
C ALA A 175 -19.06 5.00 -17.04
N LEU A 176 -18.54 3.77 -17.04
CA LEU A 176 -19.31 2.57 -17.39
C LEU A 176 -20.30 2.21 -16.29
N ASP A 177 -19.88 2.27 -15.02
CA ASP A 177 -20.68 1.87 -13.87
C ASP A 177 -21.88 2.79 -13.63
N SER A 178 -21.82 4.04 -14.10
CA SER A 178 -22.98 4.94 -14.06
C SER A 178 -24.11 4.55 -15.03
N GLY A 179 -23.90 3.54 -15.88
CA GLY A 179 -24.83 3.15 -16.92
C GLY A 179 -24.81 4.02 -18.18
N LEU A 180 -23.74 4.80 -18.41
CA LEU A 180 -23.61 5.61 -19.62
C LEU A 180 -23.49 4.70 -20.85
N SER A 181 -24.43 4.84 -21.79
CA SER A 181 -24.43 4.01 -23.01
C SER A 181 -23.18 4.28 -23.86
N LEU A 182 -22.52 3.22 -24.32
CA LEU A 182 -21.33 3.29 -25.19
C LEU A 182 -21.61 4.04 -26.50
N ASP A 183 -22.83 3.93 -27.02
CA ASP A 183 -23.26 4.58 -28.26
C ASP A 183 -23.77 6.01 -28.05
N ALA A 184 -23.84 6.49 -26.79
CA ALA A 184 -24.25 7.85 -26.52
C ALA A 184 -23.27 8.84 -27.15
N VAL A 185 -23.80 9.81 -27.90
CA VAL A 185 -23.01 10.83 -28.58
C VAL A 185 -22.96 12.09 -27.72
N VAL A 186 -21.74 12.50 -27.36
CA VAL A 186 -21.49 13.67 -26.51
C VAL A 186 -20.58 14.67 -27.23
N SER A 187 -20.48 15.87 -26.68
CA SER A 187 -19.63 16.93 -27.22
C SER A 187 -18.24 16.85 -26.59
N LEU A 188 -17.20 16.79 -27.40
CA LEU A 188 -15.81 16.84 -26.92
C LEU A 188 -15.52 18.18 -26.25
N ALA A 189 -14.91 18.13 -25.07
CA ALA A 189 -14.45 19.30 -24.32
C ALA A 189 -13.37 20.09 -25.09
N SER A 190 -13.18 21.35 -24.72
CA SER A 190 -12.16 22.20 -25.35
C SER A 190 -10.75 21.79 -24.95
N ALA A 191 -9.90 21.52 -25.94
CA ALA A 191 -8.46 21.35 -25.81
C ALA A 191 -7.78 22.47 -25.00
N GLY A 192 -8.28 23.72 -25.07
CA GLY A 192 -7.68 24.84 -24.33
C GLY A 192 -7.84 24.77 -22.80
N GLN A 193 -8.71 23.89 -22.27
CA GLN A 193 -8.97 23.79 -20.83
C GLN A 193 -8.03 22.83 -20.09
N VAL A 194 -7.12 22.14 -20.77
CA VAL A 194 -6.42 20.97 -20.19
C VAL A 194 -4.95 20.93 -20.62
N GLY A 195 -4.03 20.80 -19.69
CA GLY A 195 -2.63 20.49 -20.02
C GLY A 195 -2.45 19.03 -20.45
N GLY A 196 -1.36 18.69 -21.15
CA GLY A 196 -0.99 17.31 -21.50
C GLY A 196 -1.52 16.80 -22.85
N THR A 197 -1.57 15.47 -23.01
CA THR A 197 -1.97 14.80 -24.26
C THR A 197 -3.47 14.96 -24.54
N GLN A 198 -3.83 15.19 -25.79
CA GLN A 198 -5.21 15.45 -26.23
C GLN A 198 -5.52 14.73 -27.53
N LEU A 199 -6.80 14.49 -27.79
CA LEU A 199 -7.29 14.00 -29.07
C LEU A 199 -7.16 15.06 -30.16
N GLY A 200 -7.25 16.35 -29.79
CA GLY A 200 -6.93 17.47 -30.68
C GLY A 200 -7.99 17.77 -31.75
N ALA A 201 -9.17 17.17 -31.66
CA ALA A 201 -10.31 17.52 -32.50
C ALA A 201 -10.94 18.85 -32.04
N ALA A 202 -11.71 19.50 -32.92
CA ALA A 202 -12.34 20.78 -32.60
C ALA A 202 -13.31 20.64 -31.41
N ALA A 203 -13.30 21.62 -30.50
CA ALA A 203 -14.22 21.65 -29.36
C ALA A 203 -15.68 21.56 -29.84
N GLY A 204 -16.49 20.73 -29.17
CA GLY A 204 -17.87 20.47 -29.57
C GLY A 204 -18.05 19.38 -30.63
N THR A 205 -16.96 18.78 -31.14
CA THR A 205 -17.02 17.60 -32.01
C THR A 205 -17.87 16.51 -31.36
N LYS A 206 -18.76 15.91 -32.15
CA LYS A 206 -19.63 14.82 -31.71
C LYS A 206 -18.87 13.50 -31.74
N ILE A 207 -18.84 12.82 -30.60
CA ILE A 207 -18.04 11.61 -30.37
C ILE A 207 -18.80 10.66 -29.45
N THR A 208 -18.68 9.35 -29.67
CA THR A 208 -19.34 8.33 -28.83
C THR A 208 -18.60 8.13 -27.52
N VAL A 209 -19.29 7.63 -26.50
CA VAL A 209 -18.68 7.27 -25.21
C VAL A 209 -17.64 6.17 -25.38
N GLU A 210 -17.86 5.18 -26.27
CA GLU A 210 -16.84 4.18 -26.58
C GLU A 210 -15.57 4.81 -27.17
N ASP A 211 -15.72 5.76 -28.09
CA ASP A 211 -14.58 6.48 -28.67
C ASP A 211 -13.86 7.36 -27.65
N LEU A 212 -14.58 7.94 -26.69
CA LEU A 212 -13.96 8.68 -25.60
C LEU A 212 -13.17 7.78 -24.65
N ILE A 213 -13.71 6.62 -24.26
CA ILE A 213 -12.98 5.61 -23.48
C ILE A 213 -11.74 5.17 -24.26
N TYR A 214 -11.89 4.90 -25.56
CA TYR A 214 -10.79 4.50 -26.41
C TYR A 214 -9.69 5.56 -26.50
N ALA A 215 -10.05 6.82 -26.77
CA ALA A 215 -9.10 7.94 -26.87
C ALA A 215 -8.41 8.22 -25.53
N SER A 216 -9.14 8.14 -24.42
CA SER A 216 -8.61 8.31 -23.06
C SER A 216 -7.63 7.22 -22.68
N LEU A 217 -7.93 5.95 -22.95
CA LEU A 217 -7.10 4.83 -22.50
C LEU A 217 -5.95 4.51 -23.46
N THR A 218 -6.22 4.48 -24.76
CA THR A 218 -5.24 4.14 -25.80
C THR A 218 -4.31 5.32 -26.07
N GLY A 219 -4.89 6.49 -26.38
CA GLY A 219 -4.14 7.71 -26.70
C GLY A 219 -3.74 8.54 -25.49
N SER A 220 -4.23 8.20 -24.30
CA SER A 220 -4.04 9.00 -23.09
C SER A 220 -4.60 10.43 -23.19
N ALA A 221 -5.65 10.64 -23.99
CA ALA A 221 -6.24 11.95 -24.28
C ALA A 221 -7.02 12.52 -23.07
N ASN A 222 -6.60 13.67 -22.57
CA ASN A 222 -7.17 14.31 -21.38
C ASN A 222 -8.51 15.00 -21.64
N ASP A 223 -8.67 15.60 -22.83
CA ASP A 223 -9.94 16.15 -23.32
C ASP A 223 -11.02 15.06 -23.43
N ALA A 224 -10.65 13.84 -23.81
CA ALA A 224 -11.56 12.70 -23.82
C ALA A 224 -12.00 12.29 -22.40
N ALA A 225 -11.07 12.22 -21.44
CA ALA A 225 -11.37 11.88 -20.05
C ALA A 225 -12.28 12.91 -19.36
N ILE A 226 -12.08 14.21 -19.62
CA ILE A 226 -12.98 15.27 -19.13
C ILE A 226 -14.36 15.16 -19.78
N SER A 227 -14.42 14.86 -21.08
CA SER A 227 -15.69 14.69 -21.78
C SER A 227 -16.49 13.51 -21.22
N LEU A 228 -15.83 12.42 -20.81
CA LEU A 228 -16.47 11.31 -20.10
C LEU A 228 -17.06 11.76 -18.77
N ALA A 229 -16.29 12.51 -17.98
CA ALA A 229 -16.76 13.02 -16.69
C ALA A 229 -17.98 13.94 -16.86
N GLN A 230 -17.91 14.88 -17.81
CA GLN A 230 -18.97 15.86 -18.09
C GLN A 230 -20.24 15.23 -18.69
N ALA A 231 -20.10 14.17 -19.49
CA ALA A 231 -21.22 13.42 -20.03
C ALA A 231 -22.05 12.72 -18.95
N ASN A 232 -21.43 12.47 -17.81
CA ASN A 232 -22.01 11.72 -16.70
C ASN A 232 -22.70 12.65 -15.69
N SER A 233 -21.95 13.65 -15.20
CA SER A 233 -22.42 14.60 -14.18
C SER A 233 -21.52 15.85 -14.12
N SER A 234 -21.67 16.68 -13.09
CA SER A 234 -20.68 17.74 -12.83
C SER A 234 -19.33 17.13 -12.51
N GLN A 235 -18.24 17.84 -12.80
CA GLN A 235 -16.89 17.35 -12.50
C GLN A 235 -16.71 16.97 -11.01
N SER A 236 -17.30 17.75 -10.10
CA SER A 236 -17.25 17.44 -8.66
C SER A 236 -18.01 16.17 -8.30
N ALA A 237 -19.19 15.94 -8.87
CA ALA A 237 -19.98 14.73 -8.63
C ALA A 237 -19.30 13.50 -9.25
N PHE A 238 -18.70 13.65 -10.42
CA PHE A 238 -17.97 12.57 -11.06
C PHE A 238 -16.71 12.18 -10.29
N VAL A 239 -15.93 13.16 -9.80
CA VAL A 239 -14.77 12.90 -8.95
C VAL A 239 -15.18 12.25 -7.62
N ALA A 240 -16.32 12.63 -7.05
CA ALA A 240 -16.87 11.94 -5.87
C ALA A 240 -17.16 10.46 -6.20
N ALA A 241 -17.86 10.19 -7.31
CA ALA A 241 -18.14 8.82 -7.76
C ALA A 241 -16.88 8.00 -8.06
N MET A 242 -15.83 8.63 -8.61
CA MET A 242 -14.53 7.98 -8.80
C MET A 242 -13.91 7.56 -7.46
N ASN A 243 -13.97 8.43 -6.44
CA ASN A 243 -13.47 8.10 -5.11
C ASN A 243 -14.34 7.08 -4.37
N ASP A 244 -15.65 7.11 -4.59
CA ASP A 244 -16.58 6.11 -4.06
C ASP A 244 -16.24 4.72 -4.64
N ARG A 245 -16.00 4.64 -5.95
CA ARG A 245 -15.64 3.41 -6.64
C ARG A 245 -14.33 2.78 -6.12
N VAL A 246 -13.27 3.58 -5.97
CA VAL A 246 -12.00 3.05 -5.44
C VAL A 246 -12.13 2.62 -3.98
N ARG A 247 -12.94 3.33 -3.17
CA ARG A 247 -13.26 2.92 -1.79
C ARG A 247 -14.06 1.62 -1.71
N GLU A 248 -15.08 1.46 -2.56
CA GLU A 248 -15.84 0.20 -2.67
C GLU A 248 -14.96 -0.99 -3.05
N SER A 249 -13.89 -0.73 -3.81
CA SER A 249 -12.92 -1.74 -4.25
C SER A 249 -11.80 -1.98 -3.23
N GLY A 250 -11.85 -1.34 -2.05
CA GLY A 250 -10.87 -1.49 -0.97
C GLY A 250 -9.55 -0.77 -1.21
N LEU A 251 -9.47 0.11 -2.22
CA LEU A 251 -8.27 0.84 -2.61
C LEU A 251 -8.15 2.14 -1.81
N SER A 252 -7.81 1.98 -0.53
CA SER A 252 -7.81 3.05 0.47
C SER A 252 -6.68 4.08 0.30
N SER A 253 -5.65 3.75 -0.47
CA SER A 253 -4.52 4.63 -0.76
C SER A 253 -4.67 5.39 -2.08
N THR A 254 -5.78 5.19 -2.81
CA THR A 254 -6.07 5.85 -4.07
C THR A 254 -7.05 7.00 -3.84
N VAL A 255 -6.61 8.23 -4.10
CA VAL A 255 -7.40 9.46 -3.95
C VAL A 255 -7.35 10.22 -5.26
N LEU A 256 -8.50 10.64 -5.77
CA LEU A 256 -8.61 11.30 -7.07
C LEU A 256 -9.22 12.69 -6.91
N THR A 257 -8.58 13.69 -7.50
CA THR A 257 -9.01 15.10 -7.52
C THR A 257 -9.48 15.56 -8.90
N GLY A 258 -9.25 14.75 -9.93
CA GLY A 258 -9.77 14.98 -11.28
C GLY A 258 -9.70 13.72 -12.16
N PRO A 259 -10.25 13.78 -13.39
CA PRO A 259 -10.39 12.62 -14.26
C PRO A 259 -9.21 12.37 -15.20
N THR A 260 -8.22 13.26 -15.26
CA THR A 260 -7.22 13.22 -16.35
C THR A 260 -5.84 12.75 -15.91
N GLY A 261 -5.55 12.69 -14.62
CA GLY A 261 -4.25 12.28 -14.11
C GLY A 261 -3.20 13.39 -14.14
N VAL A 262 -3.55 14.60 -14.62
CA VAL A 262 -2.66 15.78 -14.56
C VAL A 262 -2.74 16.47 -13.21
N GLU A 263 -3.77 16.17 -12.44
CA GLU A 263 -4.01 16.75 -11.13
C GLU A 263 -3.05 16.11 -10.13
N LEU A 264 -2.13 16.90 -9.55
CA LEU A 264 -1.11 16.40 -8.61
C LEU A 264 -1.70 15.76 -7.35
N GLY A 265 -2.97 16.09 -7.02
CA GLY A 265 -3.72 15.46 -5.93
C GLY A 265 -4.28 14.08 -6.26
N ASN A 266 -4.10 13.58 -7.50
CA ASN A 266 -4.43 12.20 -7.84
C ASN A 266 -3.30 11.29 -7.38
N LEU A 267 -3.49 10.66 -6.23
CA LEU A 267 -2.49 9.85 -5.55
C LEU A 267 -2.92 8.38 -5.55
N THR A 268 -1.98 7.46 -5.71
CA THR A 268 -2.18 6.01 -5.62
C THR A 268 -0.88 5.33 -5.20
N THR A 269 -0.89 4.01 -5.03
CA THR A 269 0.31 3.21 -4.81
C THR A 269 0.53 2.24 -5.96
N THR A 270 1.74 1.71 -6.10
CA THR A 270 2.07 0.78 -7.20
C THR A 270 1.26 -0.52 -7.07
N ARG A 271 0.98 -0.95 -5.83
CA ARG A 271 0.11 -2.09 -5.53
C ARG A 271 -1.35 -1.83 -5.92
N GLU A 272 -1.90 -0.67 -5.57
CA GLU A 272 -3.28 -0.34 -5.90
C GLU A 272 -3.45 -0.05 -7.40
N ALA A 273 -2.45 0.52 -8.05
CA ALA A 273 -2.39 0.65 -9.51
C ALA A 273 -2.59 -0.71 -10.21
N ALA A 274 -1.90 -1.74 -9.71
CA ALA A 274 -2.07 -3.11 -10.20
C ALA A 274 -3.50 -3.63 -9.98
N ALA A 275 -4.08 -3.39 -8.81
CA ALA A 275 -5.47 -3.79 -8.52
C ALA A 275 -6.48 -3.09 -9.46
N VAL A 276 -6.33 -1.79 -9.71
CA VAL A 276 -7.17 -1.03 -10.65
C VAL A 276 -7.07 -1.60 -12.07
N LEU A 277 -5.87 -1.94 -12.56
CA LEU A 277 -5.76 -2.55 -13.89
C LEU A 277 -6.49 -3.90 -13.94
N ILE A 278 -6.37 -4.73 -12.90
CA ILE A 278 -7.03 -6.04 -12.86
C ILE A 278 -8.54 -5.88 -12.98
N GLU A 279 -9.11 -4.93 -12.25
CA GLU A 279 -10.53 -4.59 -12.33
C GLU A 279 -10.90 -4.05 -13.71
N ALA A 280 -10.16 -3.05 -14.20
CA ALA A 280 -10.38 -2.43 -15.50
C ALA A 280 -10.39 -3.45 -16.65
N MET A 281 -9.52 -4.45 -16.59
CA MET A 281 -9.46 -5.54 -17.59
C MET A 281 -10.68 -6.47 -17.55
N GLY A 282 -11.49 -6.44 -16.48
CA GLY A 282 -12.80 -7.10 -16.42
C GLY A 282 -13.89 -6.40 -17.24
N HIS A 283 -13.70 -5.13 -17.61
CA HIS A 283 -14.65 -4.38 -18.43
C HIS A 283 -14.28 -4.49 -19.92
N ASP A 284 -15.15 -5.12 -20.71
CA ASP A 284 -14.90 -5.40 -22.13
C ASP A 284 -14.49 -4.17 -22.98
N PRO A 285 -15.14 -3.00 -22.88
CA PRO A 285 -14.72 -1.81 -23.64
C PRO A 285 -13.33 -1.31 -23.24
N ILE A 286 -13.02 -1.34 -21.94
CA ILE A 286 -11.71 -0.93 -21.41
C ILE A 286 -10.62 -1.89 -21.88
N ARG A 287 -10.86 -3.20 -21.73
CA ARG A 287 -9.95 -4.25 -22.18
C ARG A 287 -9.65 -4.13 -23.68
N ARG A 288 -10.66 -3.86 -24.52
CA ARG A 288 -10.46 -3.63 -25.97
C ARG A 288 -9.61 -2.40 -26.26
N ALA A 289 -9.81 -1.30 -25.51
CA ALA A 289 -9.00 -0.10 -25.67
C ALA A 289 -7.53 -0.36 -25.29
N LEU A 290 -7.28 -0.94 -24.11
CA LEU A 290 -5.93 -1.17 -23.59
C LEU A 290 -5.10 -2.19 -24.41
N SER A 291 -5.78 -3.11 -25.11
CA SER A 291 -5.16 -4.14 -25.97
C SER A 291 -5.03 -3.74 -27.45
N SER A 292 -5.54 -2.57 -27.83
CA SER A 292 -5.50 -2.10 -29.22
C SER A 292 -4.15 -1.44 -29.52
N SER A 293 -3.58 -1.69 -30.71
CA SER A 293 -2.39 -0.97 -31.18
C SER A 293 -2.69 0.48 -31.61
N GLY A 294 -3.95 0.78 -31.95
CA GLY A 294 -4.41 2.08 -32.40
C GLY A 294 -5.56 2.00 -33.40
N ARG A 295 -6.33 3.10 -33.52
CA ARG A 295 -7.39 3.27 -34.53
C ARG A 295 -7.63 4.77 -34.78
N THR A 296 -8.32 5.09 -35.87
CA THR A 296 -8.75 6.47 -36.12
C THR A 296 -10.04 6.76 -35.36
N VAL A 297 -10.06 7.86 -34.60
CA VAL A 297 -11.22 8.36 -33.84
C VAL A 297 -11.46 9.81 -34.29
N VAL A 298 -12.67 10.10 -34.79
CA VAL A 298 -13.08 11.43 -35.30
C VAL A 298 -12.06 12.11 -36.25
N GLY A 299 -11.38 11.32 -37.08
CA GLY A 299 -10.38 11.82 -38.04
C GLY A 299 -8.96 11.97 -37.47
N THR A 300 -8.75 11.73 -36.17
CA THR A 300 -7.43 11.68 -35.53
C THR A 300 -6.97 10.23 -35.38
N THR A 301 -5.73 9.93 -35.77
CA THR A 301 -5.12 8.62 -35.48
C THR A 301 -4.71 8.56 -34.02
N VAL A 302 -5.31 7.64 -33.27
CA VAL A 302 -4.98 7.34 -31.88
C VAL A 302 -4.11 6.09 -31.85
N ALA A 303 -2.86 6.22 -31.42
CA ALA A 303 -1.93 5.10 -31.24
C ALA A 303 -1.75 4.78 -29.76
N ASN A 304 -1.47 3.52 -29.45
CA ASN A 304 -1.24 3.10 -28.07
C ASN A 304 0.15 3.52 -27.58
N SER A 305 0.21 4.14 -26.41
CA SER A 305 1.45 4.62 -25.81
C SER A 305 2.29 3.52 -25.13
N ASN A 306 1.74 2.32 -24.95
CA ASN A 306 2.42 1.14 -24.40
C ASN A 306 3.30 0.48 -25.46
N GLU A 307 4.61 0.71 -25.40
CA GLU A 307 5.58 0.18 -26.36
C GLU A 307 5.74 -1.34 -26.25
N LEU A 308 5.46 -1.93 -25.09
CA LEU A 308 5.45 -3.40 -24.96
C LEU A 308 4.35 -4.06 -25.80
N LEU A 309 3.32 -3.31 -26.21
CA LEU A 309 2.27 -3.81 -27.11
C LEU A 309 2.59 -3.50 -28.58
N THR A 310 3.20 -2.35 -28.86
CA THR A 310 3.32 -1.80 -30.22
C THR A 310 4.68 -2.02 -30.87
N ASP A 311 5.73 -2.29 -30.08
CA ASP A 311 7.05 -2.62 -30.59
C ASP A 311 7.03 -4.03 -31.22
N PRO A 312 7.24 -4.17 -32.54
CA PRO A 312 7.24 -5.46 -33.21
C PRO A 312 8.39 -6.38 -32.80
N ASP A 313 9.45 -5.83 -32.19
CA ASP A 313 10.64 -6.57 -31.76
C ASP A 313 10.55 -7.02 -30.28
N ASN A 314 9.47 -6.66 -29.56
CA ASN A 314 9.25 -7.11 -28.20
C ASN A 314 8.88 -8.60 -28.14
N ASP A 315 9.60 -9.36 -27.30
CA ASP A 315 9.42 -10.80 -27.10
C ASP A 315 8.43 -11.14 -25.97
N LEU A 316 7.87 -10.12 -25.32
CA LEU A 316 6.90 -10.27 -24.24
C LEU A 316 5.48 -10.08 -24.75
N TYR A 317 4.60 -11.04 -24.45
CA TYR A 317 3.18 -10.87 -24.76
C TYR A 317 2.51 -10.01 -23.70
N VAL A 318 2.03 -8.84 -24.10
CA VAL A 318 1.26 -7.94 -23.25
C VAL A 318 -0.20 -7.96 -23.70
N TYR A 319 -1.11 -8.24 -22.75
CA TYR A 319 -2.54 -8.29 -23.04
C TYR A 319 -3.18 -6.90 -22.97
N GLY A 320 -2.60 -6.00 -22.17
CA GLY A 320 -3.02 -4.60 -22.06
C GLY A 320 -2.31 -3.91 -20.90
N GLY A 321 -2.45 -2.59 -20.84
CA GLY A 321 -1.92 -1.80 -19.74
C GLY A 321 -1.96 -0.32 -20.02
N LYS A 322 -1.54 0.47 -19.04
CA LYS A 322 -1.59 1.93 -19.11
C LYS A 322 -0.26 2.55 -18.70
N VAL A 323 0.17 3.52 -19.51
CA VAL A 323 1.34 4.36 -19.28
C VAL A 323 0.89 5.73 -18.78
N GLY A 324 1.63 6.30 -17.83
CA GLY A 324 1.44 7.63 -17.28
C GLY A 324 2.76 8.39 -17.15
N TYR A 325 2.69 9.71 -17.17
CA TYR A 325 3.84 10.57 -16.92
C TYR A 325 3.39 11.83 -16.18
N LEU A 326 4.12 12.16 -15.12
CA LEU A 326 4.04 13.44 -14.44
C LEU A 326 5.46 13.93 -14.16
N ARG A 327 5.69 15.23 -14.34
CA ARG A 327 7.01 15.82 -14.09
C ARG A 327 7.48 15.60 -12.64
N SER A 328 6.55 15.64 -11.68
CA SER A 328 6.82 15.50 -10.24
C SER A 328 7.12 14.07 -9.79
N SER A 329 6.61 13.06 -10.49
CA SER A 329 6.69 11.65 -10.06
C SER A 329 7.23 10.70 -11.11
N GLY A 330 7.70 11.20 -12.26
CA GLY A 330 8.32 10.40 -13.32
C GLY A 330 7.31 9.62 -14.18
N TRP A 331 7.80 8.53 -14.78
CA TRP A 331 7.02 7.63 -15.61
C TRP A 331 6.45 6.46 -14.82
N HIS A 332 5.21 6.07 -15.17
CA HIS A 332 4.43 5.03 -14.51
C HIS A 332 3.88 4.05 -15.54
N LEU A 333 3.84 2.77 -15.17
CA LEU A 333 3.33 1.68 -16.00
C LEU A 333 2.56 0.69 -15.13
N VAL A 334 1.39 0.28 -15.59
CA VAL A 334 0.73 -0.93 -15.12
C VAL A 334 0.36 -1.80 -16.31
N VAL A 335 0.80 -3.06 -16.33
CA VAL A 335 0.62 -3.97 -17.47
C VAL A 335 0.32 -5.40 -17.04
N ASP A 336 -0.52 -6.05 -17.84
CA ASP A 336 -0.82 -7.49 -17.79
C ASP A 336 0.03 -8.22 -18.83
N MET A 337 1.03 -8.96 -18.35
CA MET A 337 1.97 -9.71 -19.15
C MET A 337 1.65 -11.20 -19.14
N ARG A 338 1.88 -11.88 -20.26
CA ARG A 338 1.64 -13.32 -20.42
C ARG A 338 2.90 -14.03 -20.91
N GLU A 339 3.14 -15.22 -20.38
CA GLU A 339 4.21 -16.08 -20.89
C GLU A 339 3.87 -16.57 -22.32
N LEU A 340 4.90 -16.83 -23.14
CA LEU A 340 4.77 -17.31 -24.52
C LEU A 340 3.89 -18.58 -24.68
N SER A 341 3.84 -19.45 -23.67
CA SER A 341 3.01 -20.66 -23.64
C SER A 341 1.51 -20.37 -23.44
N GLY A 342 1.17 -19.16 -22.98
CA GLY A 342 -0.18 -18.71 -22.71
C GLY A 342 -0.75 -19.14 -21.35
N GLN A 343 -0.09 -19.96 -20.54
CA GLN A 343 -0.72 -20.47 -19.32
C GLN A 343 -0.53 -19.60 -18.07
N LYS A 344 0.37 -18.61 -18.09
CA LYS A 344 0.76 -17.84 -16.91
C LYS A 344 0.60 -16.35 -17.17
N ARG A 345 0.10 -15.61 -16.18
CA ARG A 345 -0.15 -14.17 -16.28
C ARG A 345 0.44 -13.43 -15.09
N LEU A 346 1.13 -12.33 -15.38
CA LEU A 346 1.74 -11.44 -14.41
C LEU A 346 1.10 -10.07 -14.50
N ILE A 347 0.81 -9.47 -13.36
CA ILE A 347 0.60 -8.03 -13.27
C ILE A 347 1.93 -7.40 -12.88
N VAL A 348 2.39 -6.41 -13.65
CA VAL A 348 3.59 -5.62 -13.37
C VAL A 348 3.19 -4.16 -13.29
N ALA A 349 3.40 -3.55 -12.13
CA ALA A 349 3.21 -2.13 -11.89
C ALA A 349 4.55 -1.50 -11.47
N LEU A 350 4.85 -0.34 -12.06
CA LEU A 350 6.09 0.39 -11.89
C LEU A 350 5.80 1.88 -11.81
N SER A 351 6.48 2.56 -10.89
CA SER A 351 6.34 4.00 -10.71
C SER A 351 7.69 4.66 -10.51
N GLY A 352 7.78 5.93 -10.90
CA GLY A 352 8.98 6.74 -10.68
C GLY A 352 10.14 6.49 -11.63
N ALA A 353 9.92 5.86 -12.80
CA ALA A 353 11.01 5.70 -13.76
C ALA A 353 11.45 7.07 -14.31
N PRO A 354 12.77 7.34 -14.40
CA PRO A 354 13.29 8.64 -14.83
C PRO A 354 13.04 8.93 -16.31
N THR A 355 12.96 7.88 -17.14
CA THR A 355 12.64 7.98 -18.57
C THR A 355 11.67 6.88 -18.99
N LYS A 356 11.03 7.07 -20.15
CA LYS A 356 10.10 6.10 -20.73
C LYS A 356 10.82 4.81 -21.15
N GLU A 357 12.05 4.94 -21.64
CA GLU A 357 12.89 3.81 -22.03
C GLU A 357 13.28 2.97 -20.81
N ALA A 358 13.62 3.62 -19.68
CA ALA A 358 13.90 2.94 -18.42
C ALA A 358 12.67 2.17 -17.92
N LEU A 359 11.48 2.79 -17.99
CA LEU A 359 10.23 2.16 -17.58
C LEU A 359 9.96 0.82 -18.29
N PHE A 360 10.05 0.80 -19.62
CA PHE A 360 9.80 -0.41 -20.38
C PHE A 360 10.94 -1.44 -20.27
N ALA A 361 12.19 -0.99 -20.16
CA ALA A 361 13.32 -1.87 -19.89
C ALA A 361 13.18 -2.57 -18.53
N ASP A 362 12.75 -1.85 -17.49
CA ASP A 362 12.50 -2.38 -16.16
C ASP A 362 11.37 -3.41 -16.17
N ALA A 363 10.26 -3.09 -16.83
CA ALA A 363 9.13 -4.01 -16.99
C ALA A 363 9.54 -5.31 -17.69
N ALA A 364 10.31 -5.20 -18.78
CA ALA A 364 10.78 -6.37 -19.51
C ALA A 364 11.79 -7.20 -18.70
N ARG A 365 12.70 -6.53 -17.97
CA ARG A 365 13.67 -7.19 -17.09
C ARG A 365 12.98 -7.98 -15.98
N LEU A 366 11.96 -7.39 -15.35
CA LEU A 366 11.19 -8.05 -14.30
C LEU A 366 10.42 -9.25 -14.82
N GLY A 367 9.68 -9.10 -15.93
CA GLY A 367 8.96 -10.21 -16.55
C GLY A 367 9.90 -11.38 -16.86
N ARG A 368 10.98 -11.13 -17.61
CA ARG A 368 11.98 -12.15 -17.99
C ARG A 368 12.61 -12.82 -16.78
N TRP A 369 12.92 -12.05 -15.75
CA TRP A 369 13.47 -12.61 -14.53
C TRP A 369 12.46 -13.53 -13.85
N VAL A 370 11.19 -13.13 -13.73
CA VAL A 370 10.16 -13.98 -13.13
C VAL A 370 9.98 -15.28 -13.92
N TRP A 371 9.83 -15.23 -15.25
CA TRP A 371 9.71 -16.45 -16.06
C TRP A 371 10.94 -17.36 -15.99
N SER A 372 12.13 -16.82 -15.71
CA SER A 372 13.37 -17.61 -15.59
C SER A 372 13.60 -18.19 -14.19
N ASN A 373 12.93 -17.67 -13.16
CA ASN A 373 13.22 -18.00 -11.75
C ASN A 373 12.02 -18.58 -10.99
N TYR A 374 10.85 -18.69 -11.62
CA TYR A 374 9.64 -19.27 -11.05
C TYR A 374 9.07 -20.38 -11.93
N GLU A 375 8.57 -21.42 -11.28
CA GLU A 375 7.80 -22.52 -11.85
C GLU A 375 6.39 -22.50 -11.26
N TRP A 376 5.39 -22.88 -12.05
CA TRP A 376 4.00 -22.92 -11.60
C TRP A 376 3.64 -24.38 -11.32
N ARG A 377 3.38 -24.70 -10.05
CA ARG A 377 3.12 -26.07 -9.57
C ARG A 377 1.73 -26.18 -8.96
N ALA A 378 1.13 -27.36 -9.05
CA ALA A 378 -0.14 -27.63 -8.40
C ALA A 378 0.00 -27.52 -6.87
N SER A 379 -1.02 -27.01 -6.19
CA SER A 379 -0.96 -26.78 -4.74
C SER A 379 -0.63 -28.04 -3.94
N SER A 380 -1.01 -29.23 -4.42
CA SER A 380 -0.74 -30.53 -3.81
C SER A 380 0.75 -30.94 -3.82
N ASP A 381 1.53 -30.47 -4.80
CA ASP A 381 2.96 -30.80 -4.97
C ASP A 381 3.91 -29.93 -4.12
N THR A 382 3.40 -28.92 -3.42
CA THR A 382 4.23 -27.97 -2.64
C THR A 382 4.79 -28.54 -1.33
N THR A 383 4.53 -29.82 -1.03
CA THR A 383 5.02 -30.50 0.18
C THR A 383 6.46 -31.03 0.09
N SER A 384 7.15 -30.84 -1.03
CA SER A 384 8.57 -31.19 -1.13
C SER A 384 9.36 -30.25 -2.04
N VAL A 385 10.12 -29.33 -1.44
CA VAL A 385 11.32 -28.79 -2.08
C VAL A 385 12.49 -28.88 -1.09
N PRO A 386 13.65 -29.40 -1.49
CA PRO A 386 14.75 -29.69 -0.58
C PRO A 386 15.42 -28.41 -0.09
N ALA A 387 15.73 -28.39 1.21
CA ALA A 387 16.81 -27.58 1.73
C ALA A 387 18.14 -28.07 1.12
N ALA A 388 18.82 -27.21 0.37
CA ALA A 388 20.25 -26.89 0.50
C ALA A 388 20.90 -26.44 -0.81
N ALA A 389 21.66 -25.34 -0.73
CA ALA A 389 23.03 -25.33 -1.23
C ALA A 389 23.88 -24.56 -0.20
N ALA A 390 24.50 -25.31 0.70
CA ALA A 390 25.59 -24.83 1.52
C ALA A 390 26.87 -24.71 0.67
N VAL A 391 27.71 -23.72 0.95
CA VAL A 391 29.15 -23.81 0.69
C VAL A 391 29.82 -24.01 2.06
N SER A 392 30.45 -25.19 2.18
CA SER A 392 31.47 -25.68 3.13
C SER A 392 31.77 -24.83 4.38
N SER A 393 31.79 -25.35 5.61
CA SER A 393 32.37 -26.62 6.06
C SER A 393 31.95 -26.97 7.50
N GLY A 394 31.67 -28.25 7.78
CA GLY A 394 31.76 -28.84 9.13
C GLY A 394 30.43 -29.06 9.88
N GLY A 395 29.64 -30.04 9.45
CA GLY A 395 28.40 -30.43 10.14
C GLY A 395 28.58 -31.53 11.20
N ARG A 396 27.86 -31.38 12.32
CA ARG A 396 27.09 -32.47 12.94
C ARG A 396 25.66 -31.98 13.25
N PRO A 397 24.65 -32.87 13.22
CA PRO A 397 23.26 -32.51 12.96
C PRO A 397 22.57 -31.92 14.19
N LEU A 398 21.82 -30.82 13.99
CA LEU A 398 20.90 -30.31 15.01
C LEU A 398 19.56 -31.05 14.90
N VAL A 399 19.10 -31.48 16.08
CA VAL A 399 17.94 -32.29 16.38
C VAL A 399 16.66 -31.69 15.78
N GLN A 400 15.89 -32.54 15.09
CA GLN A 400 14.55 -32.24 14.61
C GLN A 400 13.63 -31.89 15.78
N SER A 401 13.04 -30.70 15.73
CA SER A 401 11.78 -30.39 16.39
C SER A 401 10.70 -30.30 15.31
N SER A 402 9.63 -31.08 15.47
CA SER A 402 8.54 -31.25 14.52
C SER A 402 7.39 -30.25 14.72
N ASP A 403 7.67 -29.08 15.29
CA ASP A 403 6.66 -28.05 15.56
C ASP A 403 6.78 -26.88 14.57
N PRO A 404 5.88 -26.76 13.56
CA PRO A 404 5.92 -25.73 12.53
C PRO A 404 5.89 -24.30 13.08
N SER A 405 5.27 -24.11 14.25
CA SER A 405 5.10 -22.79 14.89
C SER A 405 6.42 -22.18 15.38
N LEU A 406 7.40 -23.04 15.75
CA LEU A 406 8.74 -22.62 16.18
C LEU A 406 9.67 -22.29 14.98
N LEU A 407 9.41 -22.86 13.80
CA LEU A 407 10.18 -22.59 12.59
C LEU A 407 9.80 -21.25 11.94
N GLU A 408 8.50 -20.92 11.90
CA GLU A 408 8.00 -19.60 11.47
C GLU A 408 8.48 -18.48 12.40
N ALA A 409 8.43 -18.70 13.71
CA ALA A 409 8.90 -17.74 14.71
C ALA A 409 10.40 -17.42 14.52
N ARG A 410 11.24 -18.42 14.24
CA ARG A 410 12.68 -18.20 13.99
C ARG A 410 12.98 -17.56 12.63
N GLY A 411 12.21 -17.87 11.59
CA GLY A 411 12.33 -17.17 10.29
C GLY A 411 11.97 -15.68 10.41
N PHE A 412 10.95 -15.38 11.21
CA PHE A 412 10.54 -14.02 11.54
C PHE A 412 11.59 -13.28 12.38
N LEU A 413 12.13 -13.91 13.42
CA LEU A 413 13.21 -13.34 14.23
C LEU A 413 14.51 -13.12 13.45
N ARG A 414 14.79 -13.98 12.48
CA ARG A 414 15.90 -13.78 11.56
C ARG A 414 15.69 -12.53 10.69
N THR A 415 14.48 -12.33 10.21
CA THR A 415 14.11 -11.14 9.42
C THR A 415 14.25 -9.85 10.25
N ILE A 416 13.89 -9.89 11.53
CA ILE A 416 14.06 -8.76 12.46
C ILE A 416 15.54 -8.50 12.72
N TYR A 417 16.32 -9.53 13.05
CA TYR A 417 17.77 -9.46 13.23
C TYR A 417 18.47 -8.88 12.00
N ASP A 418 18.07 -9.32 10.80
CA ASP A 418 18.68 -8.89 9.55
C ASP A 418 18.35 -7.44 9.17
N LYS A 419 17.23 -6.88 9.68
CA LYS A 419 16.83 -5.48 9.48
C LYS A 419 17.34 -4.54 10.58
N ARG A 420 17.69 -5.06 11.75
CA ARG A 420 18.08 -4.28 12.93
C ARG A 420 19.58 -4.31 13.18
N GLY A 421 20.25 -3.24 12.74
CA GLY A 421 21.71 -3.09 12.88
C GLY A 421 22.21 -3.15 14.33
N ASP A 422 21.36 -2.79 15.29
CA ASP A 422 21.65 -2.88 16.71
C ASP A 422 21.58 -4.30 17.29
N LEU A 423 20.69 -5.15 16.80
CA LEU A 423 20.68 -6.56 17.20
C LEU A 423 21.90 -7.30 16.64
N LYS A 424 22.39 -6.89 15.46
CA LYS A 424 23.61 -7.43 14.85
C LYS A 424 24.89 -7.11 15.64
N THR A 425 24.90 -6.02 16.43
CA THR A 425 26.05 -5.68 17.29
C THR A 425 25.98 -6.35 18.66
N LEU A 426 24.80 -6.83 19.06
CA LEU A 426 24.58 -7.47 20.36
C LEU A 426 24.60 -9.00 20.29
N PHE A 427 24.02 -9.60 19.26
CA PHE A 427 23.85 -11.05 19.14
C PHE A 427 24.53 -11.58 17.90
N ASP A 428 25.18 -12.72 18.03
CA ASP A 428 25.90 -13.38 16.96
C ASP A 428 24.90 -13.91 15.92
N ALA A 429 25.20 -13.71 14.63
CA ALA A 429 24.25 -13.97 13.56
C ALA A 429 23.88 -15.45 13.40
N GLU A 430 24.74 -16.36 13.86
CA GLU A 430 24.53 -17.80 13.67
C GLU A 430 24.03 -18.48 14.94
N THR A 431 24.61 -18.10 16.08
CA THR A 431 24.30 -18.71 17.37
C THR A 431 23.25 -17.95 18.16
N TRP A 432 22.95 -16.71 17.75
CA TRP A 432 22.05 -15.77 18.42
C TRP A 432 22.43 -15.48 19.87
N ARG A 433 23.62 -15.86 20.30
CA ARG A 433 24.14 -15.59 21.64
C ARG A 433 24.75 -14.19 21.69
N PRO A 434 24.80 -13.55 22.87
CA PRO A 434 25.48 -12.29 23.02
C PRO A 434 26.93 -12.32 22.51
N ILE A 435 27.28 -11.36 21.65
CA ILE A 435 28.66 -11.11 21.23
C ILE A 435 29.44 -10.45 22.39
N HIS A 436 28.74 -9.60 23.16
CA HIS A 436 29.24 -8.86 24.32
C HIS A 436 28.30 -9.07 25.53
N PRO A 437 28.48 -10.13 26.33
CA PRO A 437 27.58 -10.48 27.44
C PRO A 437 27.38 -9.35 28.46
N GLU A 438 28.40 -8.51 28.66
CA GLU A 438 28.37 -7.32 29.51
C GLU A 438 27.42 -6.21 29.02
N ARG A 439 27.07 -6.20 27.72
CA ARG A 439 26.13 -5.23 27.09
C ARG A 439 24.71 -5.77 26.98
N THR A 440 24.51 -7.09 27.07
CA THR A 440 23.20 -7.74 26.98
C THR A 440 22.62 -8.15 28.34
N GLY A 441 23.39 -8.02 29.43
CA GLY A 441 22.97 -8.41 30.77
C GLY A 441 22.59 -9.88 30.85
N ASP A 442 21.43 -10.17 31.45
CA ASP A 442 20.92 -11.52 31.71
C ASP A 442 20.27 -12.23 30.49
N ILE A 443 20.35 -11.63 29.30
CA ILE A 443 19.71 -12.15 28.09
C ILE A 443 20.58 -13.25 27.49
N ALA A 444 20.03 -14.46 27.41
CA ALA A 444 20.80 -15.64 27.05
C ALA A 444 21.06 -15.77 25.53
N ASN A 445 20.12 -15.27 24.70
CA ASN A 445 20.19 -15.27 23.23
C ASN A 445 19.04 -14.42 22.63
N LEU A 446 19.01 -14.32 21.30
CA LEU A 446 17.99 -13.56 20.57
C LEU A 446 16.57 -14.13 20.74
N ASP A 447 16.42 -15.44 20.93
CA ASP A 447 15.09 -16.03 21.23
C ASP A 447 14.60 -15.56 22.61
N ASP A 448 15.49 -15.46 23.61
CA ASP A 448 15.18 -14.93 24.95
C ASP A 448 14.93 -13.41 24.91
N TRP A 449 15.64 -12.68 24.05
CA TRP A 449 15.32 -11.28 23.76
C TRP A 449 13.92 -11.16 23.13
N ALA A 450 13.63 -11.94 22.10
CA ALA A 450 12.35 -11.94 21.41
C ALA A 450 11.17 -12.36 22.27
N ALA A 451 11.33 -13.40 23.09
CA ALA A 451 10.31 -13.83 24.04
C ALA A 451 9.99 -12.73 25.06
N ARG A 452 10.99 -11.90 25.38
CA ARG A 452 10.82 -10.77 26.30
C ARG A 452 10.32 -9.52 25.57
N PHE A 453 10.63 -9.27 24.31
CA PHE A 453 10.35 -7.95 23.71
C PHE A 453 9.55 -8.00 22.38
N GLY A 454 9.24 -9.19 21.86
CA GLY A 454 8.68 -9.41 20.51
C GLY A 454 7.16 -9.42 20.38
N HIS A 455 6.39 -9.38 21.47
CA HIS A 455 4.92 -9.35 21.43
C HIS A 455 4.33 -7.99 21.01
N LEU A 456 5.18 -7.00 20.73
CA LEU A 456 4.78 -5.66 20.28
C LEU A 456 4.55 -5.58 18.75
N GLU A 457 4.91 -6.59 17.96
CA GLU A 457 4.97 -6.52 16.49
C GLU A 457 3.78 -7.15 15.72
N HIS A 458 2.97 -8.02 16.33
CA HIS A 458 1.94 -8.78 15.58
C HIS A 458 0.61 -8.02 15.34
N ASP A 459 0.36 -6.91 16.06
CA ASP A 459 -0.87 -6.11 15.99
C ASP A 459 -0.65 -4.68 15.41
N GLY A 460 0.47 -4.43 14.72
CA GLY A 460 0.67 -3.20 13.95
C GLY A 460 1.21 -1.99 14.74
N LEU A 461 2.03 -2.21 15.77
CA LEU A 461 2.90 -1.19 16.36
C LEU A 461 4.36 -1.51 16.10
N TRP A 462 4.91 -0.91 15.04
CA TRP A 462 6.33 -0.98 14.69
C TRP A 462 7.28 -0.34 15.73
N TRP A 463 6.78 0.25 16.83
CA TRP A 463 7.52 1.34 17.49
C TRP A 463 8.26 1.13 18.81
N TYR A 464 7.83 0.25 19.72
CA TYR A 464 8.46 0.30 21.06
C TYR A 464 9.78 -0.46 21.20
N GLY A 465 10.12 -1.32 20.23
CA GLY A 465 11.34 -2.11 20.28
C GLY A 465 12.62 -1.30 20.02
N THR A 466 12.57 -0.06 19.53
CA THR A 466 13.75 0.67 19.04
C THR A 466 14.25 1.72 20.02
N ALA A 467 13.41 2.52 20.68
CA ALA A 467 13.87 3.57 21.61
C ALA A 467 14.45 3.01 22.92
N GLN A 468 13.73 2.07 23.57
CA GLN A 468 14.16 1.44 24.81
C GLN A 468 15.37 0.51 24.59
N ALA A 469 15.41 -0.18 23.44
CA ALA A 469 16.60 -0.91 23.02
C ALA A 469 17.79 0.04 22.78
N ARG A 470 17.60 1.18 22.09
CA ARG A 470 18.66 2.18 21.82
C ARG A 470 19.26 2.78 23.10
N ARG A 471 18.48 3.05 24.15
CA ARG A 471 18.99 3.52 25.45
C ARG A 471 19.80 2.45 26.20
N LEU A 472 19.35 1.19 26.17
CA LEU A 472 20.11 0.05 26.68
C LEU A 472 21.42 -0.18 25.88
N LEU A 473 21.39 0.05 24.57
CA LEU A 473 22.54 -0.04 23.65
C LEU A 473 23.57 1.09 23.82
N ALA A 474 23.13 2.26 24.32
CA ALA A 474 23.98 3.42 24.58
C ALA A 474 24.74 3.34 25.92
N GLY A 475 24.48 2.33 26.75
CA GLY A 475 25.21 2.09 28.00
C GLY A 475 24.67 2.83 29.23
N ASP A 476 23.45 3.39 29.16
CA ASP A 476 22.83 4.05 30.30
C ASP A 476 22.25 3.02 31.29
N THR A 477 22.97 2.81 32.40
CA THR A 477 22.61 1.85 33.46
C THR A 477 21.61 2.39 34.47
N SER A 478 21.17 3.65 34.37
CA SER A 478 20.20 4.24 35.30
C SER A 478 18.84 3.50 35.30
N VAL A 479 18.53 2.82 34.20
CA VAL A 479 17.31 2.01 33.99
C VAL A 479 17.35 0.66 34.74
N ILE A 480 18.52 0.23 35.26
CA ILE A 480 18.70 -1.12 35.85
C ILE A 480 18.11 -1.24 37.27
N THR A 481 17.63 -0.16 37.89
CA THR A 481 17.17 -0.20 39.28
C THR A 481 15.82 -0.87 39.50
N SER A 482 15.09 -1.28 38.46
CA SER A 482 13.88 -2.11 38.59
C SER A 482 13.90 -3.35 37.67
N SER A 483 14.84 -4.27 37.93
CA SER A 483 14.83 -5.70 37.53
C SER A 483 13.84 -6.13 36.42
N PRO A 484 14.27 -6.25 35.15
CA PRO A 484 13.42 -6.65 34.02
C PRO A 484 13.12 -8.16 33.93
N ARG A 485 13.53 -8.97 34.91
CA ARG A 485 13.49 -10.44 34.81
C ARG A 485 12.10 -11.07 35.04
N ALA A 486 11.04 -10.28 35.21
CA ALA A 486 9.70 -10.79 35.54
C ALA A 486 8.51 -10.27 34.69
N LEU A 487 8.70 -9.31 33.77
CA LEU A 487 7.56 -8.60 33.15
C LEU A 487 7.00 -9.24 31.87
N ASN A 488 7.81 -9.90 31.04
CA ASN A 488 7.40 -10.09 29.64
C ASN A 488 6.83 -11.45 29.23
N VAL A 489 6.89 -12.47 30.08
CA VAL A 489 6.13 -13.73 29.86
C VAL A 489 4.69 -13.62 30.42
N ARG A 490 4.39 -12.62 31.26
CA ARG A 490 3.04 -12.41 31.82
C ARG A 490 2.12 -11.57 30.91
N ASN A 491 2.64 -10.78 29.96
CA ASN A 491 1.81 -9.82 29.20
C ASN A 491 1.07 -10.39 27.99
N ALA A 492 1.55 -11.46 27.34
CA ALA A 492 0.77 -12.12 26.30
C ALA A 492 -0.55 -12.73 26.84
N SER A 493 -0.57 -13.11 28.12
CA SER A 493 -1.78 -13.52 28.84
C SER A 493 -2.59 -12.36 29.43
N LEU A 494 -2.20 -11.10 29.20
CA LEU A 494 -2.89 -9.89 29.70
C LEU A 494 -3.43 -8.98 28.56
N ALA A 495 -3.20 -9.34 27.29
CA ALA A 495 -3.71 -8.59 26.16
C ALA A 495 -5.24 -8.66 26.08
N PRO A 496 -5.94 -7.53 25.85
CA PRO A 496 -7.38 -7.53 25.72
C PRO A 496 -7.84 -8.45 24.59
N VAL A 497 -8.88 -9.25 24.85
CA VAL A 497 -9.48 -10.16 23.86
C VAL A 497 -10.85 -9.63 23.47
N ARG A 498 -11.14 -9.61 22.17
CA ARG A 498 -12.45 -9.18 21.68
C ARG A 498 -13.54 -10.13 22.21
N ILE A 499 -14.61 -9.56 22.75
CA ILE A 499 -15.75 -10.33 23.27
C ILE A 499 -16.57 -10.85 22.08
N SER A 500 -16.80 -12.16 22.03
CA SER A 500 -17.63 -12.78 20.98
C SER A 500 -19.05 -12.23 21.01
N GLY A 501 -19.53 -11.75 19.86
CA GLY A 501 -20.87 -11.14 19.73
C GLY A 501 -20.96 -9.68 20.21
N SER A 502 -19.83 -9.03 20.54
CA SER A 502 -19.79 -7.58 20.73
C SER A 502 -20.20 -6.85 19.46
N VAL A 503 -20.87 -5.70 19.62
CA VAL A 503 -21.33 -4.89 18.50
C VAL A 503 -20.13 -4.27 17.80
N ASP A 504 -20.03 -4.42 16.48
CA ASP A 504 -18.98 -3.76 15.69
C ASP A 504 -19.10 -2.23 15.78
N PHE A 505 -17.96 -1.54 15.78
CA PHE A 505 -17.93 -0.08 15.75
C PHE A 505 -18.60 0.40 14.46
N ARG A 506 -19.50 1.38 14.57
CA ARG A 506 -20.14 1.99 13.41
C ARG A 506 -19.60 3.40 13.21
N PRO A 507 -19.06 3.74 12.03
CA PRO A 507 -18.48 5.07 11.78
C PRO A 507 -19.49 6.20 12.03
N SER A 508 -20.78 5.95 11.79
CA SER A 508 -21.87 6.89 12.05
C SER A 508 -22.07 7.28 13.53
N LEU A 509 -21.40 6.62 14.47
CA LEU A 509 -21.47 6.96 15.90
C LEU A 509 -20.66 8.20 16.25
N VAL A 510 -19.62 8.48 15.44
CA VAL A 510 -18.72 9.61 15.58
C VAL A 510 -18.87 10.55 14.39
N THR A 511 -18.44 11.80 14.54
CA THR A 511 -18.36 12.76 13.43
C THR A 511 -16.95 12.87 12.84
N ALA A 512 -15.98 12.27 13.52
CA ALA A 512 -14.59 12.25 13.11
C ALA A 512 -14.36 11.45 11.82
N ARG A 513 -13.39 11.91 11.03
CA ARG A 513 -12.98 11.26 9.78
C ARG A 513 -12.08 10.06 10.01
N SER A 514 -11.34 10.06 11.11
CA SER A 514 -10.46 8.95 11.49
C SER A 514 -10.47 8.76 13.00
N VAL A 515 -10.51 7.51 13.43
CA VAL A 515 -10.44 7.13 14.84
C VAL A 515 -9.48 5.95 15.01
N PHE A 516 -8.59 6.05 15.98
CA PHE A 516 -7.69 4.96 16.33
C PHE A 516 -7.66 4.78 17.85
N VAL A 517 -7.85 3.54 18.30
CA VAL A 517 -7.83 3.20 19.73
C VAL A 517 -6.89 2.04 19.96
N ILE A 518 -5.99 2.19 20.92
CA ILE A 518 -5.09 1.13 21.38
C ILE A 518 -5.19 0.96 22.89
N ASP A 519 -4.95 -0.27 23.34
CA ASP A 519 -4.65 -0.54 24.73
C ASP A 519 -3.26 -0.02 25.07
N VAL A 520 -3.14 0.85 26.06
CA VAL A 520 -1.85 1.48 26.38
C VAL A 520 -0.83 0.45 26.87
N PRO A 521 -1.11 -0.44 27.84
CA PRO A 521 -0.08 -1.35 28.36
C PRO A 521 0.42 -2.36 27.32
N THR A 522 -0.48 -2.96 26.55
CA THR A 522 -0.12 -4.03 25.61
C THR A 522 0.09 -3.54 24.18
N ARG A 523 -0.23 -2.27 23.91
CA ARG A 523 -0.18 -1.67 22.57
C ARG A 523 -1.15 -2.32 21.58
N LYS A 524 -2.05 -3.19 22.04
CA LYS A 524 -3.01 -3.86 21.15
C LYS A 524 -3.95 -2.86 20.50
N VAL A 525 -4.11 -2.96 19.18
CA VAL A 525 -5.10 -2.18 18.45
C VAL A 525 -6.51 -2.69 18.79
N LEU A 526 -7.35 -1.79 19.30
CA LEU A 526 -8.73 -2.07 19.67
C LEU A 526 -9.70 -1.57 18.58
N LEU A 527 -9.42 -0.41 18.00
CA LEU A 527 -10.20 0.21 16.92
C LEU A 527 -9.26 0.87 15.91
N ALA A 528 -9.56 0.72 14.61
CA ALA A 528 -8.88 1.42 13.54
C ALA A 528 -9.87 1.78 12.42
N GLU A 529 -10.44 2.97 12.51
CA GLU A 529 -11.36 3.54 11.52
C GLU A 529 -10.62 4.62 10.73
N ASP A 530 -10.40 4.39 9.42
CA ASP A 530 -9.60 5.26 8.54
C ASP A 530 -8.27 5.72 9.18
N ALA A 531 -7.65 4.86 9.98
CA ALA A 531 -6.56 5.24 10.87
C ALA A 531 -5.25 5.59 10.15
N ASN A 532 -5.13 5.21 8.87
CA ASN A 532 -3.97 5.50 8.00
C ASN A 532 -4.24 6.69 7.06
N ARG A 533 -5.41 7.34 7.17
CA ARG A 533 -5.74 8.50 6.35
C ARG A 533 -4.86 9.68 6.73
N MET A 534 -4.10 10.18 5.75
CA MET A 534 -3.35 11.42 5.85
C MET A 534 -4.28 12.59 6.17
N HIS A 535 -3.94 13.36 7.20
CA HIS A 535 -4.79 14.44 7.67
C HIS A 535 -3.94 15.56 8.28
N PRO A 536 -4.24 16.84 8.01
CA PRO A 536 -3.58 17.95 8.70
C PRO A 536 -3.81 17.87 10.21
N ILE A 537 -2.75 17.89 11.01
CA ILE A 537 -2.84 17.54 12.43
C ILE A 537 -2.93 18.74 13.37
N ALA A 538 -2.78 19.94 12.84
CA ALA A 538 -2.85 21.19 13.61
C ALA A 538 -1.93 21.13 14.84
N SER A 539 -2.36 21.67 15.98
CA SER A 539 -1.55 21.73 17.21
C SER A 539 -1.19 20.38 17.85
N ILE A 540 -1.59 19.22 17.30
CA ILE A 540 -0.97 17.94 17.69
C ILE A 540 0.52 17.95 17.34
N THR A 541 0.94 18.70 16.30
CA THR A 541 2.35 18.94 15.93
C THR A 541 3.24 19.29 17.11
N LYS A 542 2.71 20.06 18.07
CA LYS A 542 3.47 20.53 19.24
C LYS A 542 3.99 19.39 20.13
N LEU A 543 3.43 18.17 20.01
CA LEU A 543 4.00 16.97 20.64
C LEU A 543 5.39 16.64 20.05
N MET A 544 5.53 16.67 18.73
CA MET A 544 6.84 16.49 18.08
C MET A 544 7.80 17.62 18.44
N THR A 545 7.33 18.88 18.41
CA THR A 545 8.12 20.04 18.85
C THR A 545 8.68 19.84 20.25
N GLY A 546 7.83 19.38 21.18
CA GLY A 546 8.26 19.06 22.54
C GLY A 546 9.27 17.93 22.58
N ILE A 547 9.05 16.83 21.87
CA ILE A 547 9.97 15.68 21.81
C ILE A 547 11.35 16.09 21.30
N VAL A 548 11.42 16.83 20.18
CA VAL A 548 12.69 17.27 19.61
C VAL A 548 13.41 18.23 20.53
N ALA A 549 12.68 19.15 21.17
CA ALA A 549 13.27 20.14 22.07
C ALA A 549 13.85 19.52 23.35
N VAL A 550 13.18 18.53 23.96
CA VAL A 550 13.67 17.91 25.20
C VAL A 550 14.70 16.81 24.99
N ASN A 551 14.86 16.32 23.75
CA ASN A 551 15.79 15.24 23.43
C ASN A 551 17.21 15.72 23.09
N GLN A 552 17.52 16.99 23.36
CA GLN A 552 18.90 17.43 23.47
C GLN A 552 19.26 17.32 24.96
N ASP A 553 20.21 16.45 25.32
CA ASP A 553 20.64 16.15 26.71
C ASP A 553 21.24 17.36 27.46
N GLU A 554 20.97 18.59 26.99
CA GLU A 554 21.55 19.87 27.42
C GLU A 554 20.50 20.93 27.80
N VAL A 555 19.19 20.65 27.68
CA VAL A 555 18.16 21.68 27.95
C VAL A 555 17.77 21.72 29.43
N ASP A 556 18.18 22.79 30.11
CA ASP A 556 17.70 23.11 31.46
C ASP A 556 16.33 23.79 31.37
N PHE A 557 15.34 23.24 32.06
CA PHE A 557 13.98 23.80 32.08
C PHE A 557 13.91 25.13 32.86
N ASP A 558 14.89 25.41 33.71
CA ASP A 558 15.03 26.65 34.45
C ASP A 558 15.75 27.74 33.65
N ASP A 559 16.36 27.40 32.50
CA ASP A 559 17.02 28.37 31.64
C ASP A 559 16.05 29.43 31.14
N ARG A 560 16.54 30.66 31.11
CA ARG A 560 15.71 31.82 30.79
C ARG A 560 15.82 32.17 29.32
N GLU A 561 14.70 32.03 28.65
CA GLU A 561 14.59 32.24 27.22
C GLU A 561 13.73 33.45 26.90
N THR A 562 14.10 34.17 25.84
CA THR A 562 13.43 35.40 25.45
C THR A 562 12.51 35.14 24.26
N LEU A 563 11.25 35.54 24.43
CA LEU A 563 10.27 35.58 23.34
C LEU A 563 10.59 36.76 22.41
N LEU A 564 10.81 36.48 21.12
CA LEU A 564 11.19 37.47 20.11
C LEU A 564 9.97 37.91 19.28
N ASP A 565 10.11 39.02 18.55
CA ASP A 565 9.06 39.52 17.65
C ASP A 565 8.76 38.50 16.54
N ASP A 566 9.80 37.85 16.02
CA ASP A 566 9.69 36.79 15.00
C ASP A 566 8.89 35.56 15.48
N ASP A 567 8.68 35.40 16.79
CA ASP A 567 7.85 34.32 17.32
C ASP A 567 6.34 34.60 17.22
N GLU A 568 5.93 35.84 16.95
CA GLU A 568 4.51 36.23 16.86
C GLU A 568 3.86 35.87 15.50
N ILE A 569 3.59 34.58 15.31
CA ILE A 569 3.02 34.02 14.07
C ILE A 569 1.47 33.98 14.01
N GLY A 570 0.79 34.50 15.04
CA GLY A 570 -0.67 34.58 15.11
C GLY A 570 -1.38 33.33 15.65
N GLY A 571 -2.72 33.39 15.69
CA GLY A 571 -3.57 32.34 16.27
C GLY A 571 -3.59 32.33 17.81
N ALA A 572 -3.70 31.13 18.41
CA ALA A 572 -3.62 30.97 19.86
C ALA A 572 -2.22 31.34 20.34
N ARG A 573 -2.08 32.19 21.35
CA ARG A 573 -0.78 32.72 21.79
C ARG A 573 -0.69 32.99 23.28
N LEU A 574 0.53 32.92 23.81
CA LEU A 574 0.89 33.44 25.11
C LEU A 574 0.93 34.98 25.00
N ARG A 575 0.15 35.68 25.82
CA ARG A 575 0.06 37.15 25.78
C ARG A 575 1.01 37.77 26.79
N VAL A 576 2.26 37.93 26.39
CA VAL A 576 3.30 38.66 27.13
C VAL A 576 3.97 39.66 26.19
N PRO A 577 4.57 40.75 26.70
CA PRO A 577 5.34 41.66 25.85
C PRO A 577 6.48 40.93 25.14
N VAL A 578 6.73 41.27 23.87
CA VAL A 578 7.94 40.83 23.16
C VAL A 578 9.19 41.29 23.94
N GLY A 579 10.21 40.44 23.99
CA GLY A 579 11.40 40.64 24.81
C GLY A 579 11.25 40.14 26.25
N THR A 580 10.09 39.59 26.63
CA THR A 580 9.93 38.94 27.94
C THR A 580 10.83 37.71 28.00
N SER A 581 11.73 37.71 28.98
CA SER A 581 12.54 36.55 29.37
C SER A 581 11.76 35.70 30.38
N MET A 582 11.70 34.38 30.20
CA MET A 582 11.01 33.45 31.10
C MET A 582 11.66 32.06 31.08
N PRO A 583 11.46 31.23 32.12
CA PRO A 583 11.94 29.86 32.13
C PRO A 583 11.46 29.07 30.90
N PHE A 584 12.32 28.21 30.37
CA PHE A 584 11.99 27.31 29.26
C PHE A 584 10.79 26.41 29.61
N ALA A 585 10.68 26.01 30.88
CA ALA A 585 9.49 25.33 31.41
C ALA A 585 8.20 26.09 31.10
N ASP A 586 8.15 27.40 31.35
CA ASP A 586 6.95 28.21 31.16
C ASP A 586 6.57 28.33 29.66
N LEU A 587 7.57 28.33 28.77
CA LEU A 587 7.34 28.22 27.31
C LEU A 587 6.76 26.86 26.93
N MET A 588 7.31 25.77 27.45
CA MET A 588 6.82 24.40 27.21
C MET A 588 5.40 24.20 27.72
N TYR A 589 5.08 24.69 28.93
CA TYR A 589 3.72 24.70 29.47
C TYR A 589 2.78 25.57 28.62
N SER A 590 3.22 26.75 28.19
CA SER A 590 2.45 27.63 27.29
C SER A 590 2.13 26.96 25.95
N MET A 591 3.11 26.25 25.38
CA MET A 591 2.98 25.49 24.14
C MET A 591 2.03 24.30 24.29
N LEU A 592 2.18 23.46 25.31
CA LEU A 592 1.47 22.17 25.39
C LEU A 592 0.13 22.26 26.14
N VAL A 593 0.03 23.07 27.20
CA VAL A 593 -1.21 23.29 27.96
C VAL A 593 -2.07 24.36 27.29
N GLY A 594 -1.49 25.55 27.08
CA GLY A 594 -2.18 26.69 26.48
C GLY A 594 -2.32 26.61 24.96
N SER A 595 -1.61 25.69 24.30
CA SER A 595 -1.55 25.57 22.84
C SER A 595 -1.04 26.83 22.13
N ALA A 596 -0.19 27.62 22.79
CA ALA A 596 0.35 28.87 22.26
C ALA A 596 1.31 28.64 21.09
N ASN A 597 1.05 29.30 19.96
CA ASN A 597 1.83 29.19 18.73
C ASN A 597 3.17 29.93 18.83
N ASN A 598 3.17 31.13 19.43
CA ASN A 598 4.40 31.88 19.66
C ASN A 598 5.37 31.16 20.59
N ALA A 599 4.85 30.49 21.62
CA ALA A 599 5.67 29.62 22.46
C ALA A 599 6.26 28.43 21.67
N ALA A 600 5.49 27.82 20.77
CA ALA A 600 6.00 26.72 19.93
C ALA A 600 7.08 27.18 18.95
N HIS A 601 6.91 28.37 18.38
CA HIS A 601 7.90 28.97 17.49
C HIS A 601 9.18 29.32 18.25
N ALA A 602 9.07 29.91 19.43
CA ALA A 602 10.21 30.18 20.30
C ALA A 602 10.95 28.90 20.69
N VAL A 603 10.22 27.86 21.15
CA VAL A 603 10.81 26.55 21.48
C VAL A 603 11.54 25.95 20.29
N GLY A 604 10.94 25.97 19.09
CA GLY A 604 11.57 25.48 17.87
C GLY A 604 12.83 26.27 17.50
N ARG A 605 12.76 27.60 17.53
CA ARG A 605 13.90 28.48 17.27
C ARG A 605 15.05 28.23 18.24
N ILE A 606 14.76 28.11 19.53
CA ILE A 606 15.76 27.86 20.58
C ILE A 606 16.44 26.51 20.33
N ALA A 607 15.65 25.44 20.19
CA ALA A 607 16.15 24.09 19.97
C ALA A 607 16.85 23.90 18.62
N GLY A 608 16.51 24.71 17.61
CA GLY A 608 17.19 24.78 16.31
C GLY A 608 18.49 25.60 16.32
N GLY A 609 18.88 26.18 17.46
CA GLY A 609 20.07 27.04 17.56
C GLY A 609 19.91 28.40 16.88
N GLY A 610 18.69 28.94 16.89
CA GLY A 610 18.30 30.19 16.24
C GLY A 610 17.75 30.03 14.81
N ASP A 611 17.75 28.81 14.27
CA ASP A 611 17.29 28.49 12.92
C ASP A 611 16.07 27.55 12.96
N LEU A 612 14.93 28.04 12.47
CA LEU A 612 13.68 27.31 12.45
C LEU A 612 13.59 26.28 11.33
N ASP A 613 14.19 26.54 10.18
CA ASP A 613 14.20 25.57 9.08
C ASP A 613 14.98 24.34 9.51
N ARG A 614 16.14 24.56 10.16
CA ARG A 614 16.90 23.49 10.81
C ARG A 614 16.06 22.73 11.85
N PHE A 615 15.24 23.42 12.65
CA PHE A 615 14.38 22.75 13.61
C PHE A 615 13.30 21.90 12.93
N VAL A 616 12.70 22.37 11.83
CA VAL A 616 11.74 21.60 11.03
C VAL A 616 12.40 20.36 10.42
N ASP A 617 13.64 20.47 9.92
CA ASP A 617 14.43 19.31 9.48
C ASP A 617 14.60 18.30 10.63
N MET A 618 14.96 18.75 11.83
CA MET A 618 15.08 17.88 13.01
C MET A 618 13.75 17.21 13.39
N MET A 619 12.61 17.87 13.21
CA MET A 619 11.29 17.26 13.42
C MET A 619 11.01 16.14 12.41
N ASN A 620 11.36 16.34 11.15
CA ASN A 620 11.18 15.33 10.10
C ASN A 620 12.19 14.18 10.23
N ASP A 621 13.43 14.46 10.61
CA ASP A 621 14.43 13.45 10.96
C ASP A 621 13.94 12.61 12.14
N ARG A 622 13.38 13.25 13.16
CA ARG A 622 12.80 12.55 14.31
C ARG A 622 11.58 11.71 13.91
N ALA A 623 10.73 12.21 13.02
CA ALA A 623 9.63 11.44 12.46
C ALA A 623 10.14 10.19 11.72
N ALA A 624 11.21 10.32 10.92
CA ALA A 624 11.85 9.21 10.22
C ALA A 624 12.56 8.23 11.17
N GLU A 625 13.19 8.71 12.24
CA GLU A 625 13.79 7.89 13.30
C GLU A 625 12.74 7.04 14.02
N PHE A 626 11.57 7.63 14.24
CA PHE A 626 10.34 6.99 14.68
C PHE A 626 9.56 6.40 13.51
N GLY A 627 10.16 6.20 12.32
CA GLY A 627 9.56 5.69 11.08
C GLY A 627 8.07 6.00 10.86
N LEU A 628 7.66 7.22 11.18
CA LEU A 628 6.35 7.78 10.92
C LEU A 628 6.31 8.18 9.44
N ALA A 629 6.22 7.18 8.57
CA ALA A 629 6.40 7.35 7.12
C ALA A 629 5.38 8.29 6.46
N ASN A 630 4.24 8.51 7.12
CA ASN A 630 3.17 9.41 6.67
C ASN A 630 3.12 10.70 7.49
N THR A 631 4.13 10.97 8.31
CA THR A 631 4.19 12.18 9.13
C THR A 631 5.24 13.12 8.57
N SER A 632 4.83 14.35 8.27
CA SER A 632 5.73 15.41 7.86
C SER A 632 5.37 16.74 8.51
N PHE A 633 6.40 17.51 8.82
CA PHE A 633 6.27 18.82 9.44
C PHE A 633 6.82 19.92 8.53
N ALA A 634 6.08 21.01 8.42
CA ALA A 634 6.42 22.27 7.76
C ALA A 634 6.63 23.41 8.76
N ASP A 635 6.11 23.31 9.99
CA ASP A 635 6.29 24.32 11.04
C ASP A 635 6.17 23.71 12.46
N PRO A 636 6.76 24.31 13.51
CA PRO A 636 6.74 23.76 14.88
C PRO A 636 5.41 23.96 15.63
N SER A 637 4.50 24.80 15.13
CA SER A 637 3.26 25.16 15.81
C SER A 637 2.05 24.35 15.36
N GLY A 638 2.02 23.84 14.13
CA GLY A 638 0.81 23.25 13.56
C GLY A 638 -0.12 24.27 12.92
N LEU A 639 0.40 25.42 12.48
CA LEU A 639 -0.38 26.42 11.74
C LEU A 639 -0.36 26.14 10.23
N ASP A 640 0.72 25.54 9.72
CA ASP A 640 0.82 25.10 8.34
C ASP A 640 -0.01 23.82 8.14
N VAL A 641 -0.83 23.82 7.10
CA VAL A 641 -1.69 22.70 6.69
C VAL A 641 -0.88 21.47 6.23
N HIS A 642 0.37 21.66 5.83
CA HIS A 642 1.30 20.59 5.45
C HIS A 642 1.91 19.86 6.66
N ASN A 643 1.64 20.31 7.88
CA ASN A 643 1.80 19.47 9.07
C ASN A 643 0.76 18.35 9.04
N VAL A 644 1.16 17.18 8.59
CA VAL A 644 0.27 16.03 8.32
C VAL A 644 0.78 14.78 9.04
N SER A 645 -0.16 13.90 9.39
CA SER A 645 0.11 12.57 9.94
C SER A 645 -1.15 11.72 9.77
N THR A 646 -1.13 10.51 10.32
CA THR A 646 -2.27 9.60 10.39
C THR A 646 -2.66 9.35 11.85
N ALA A 647 -3.90 8.91 12.11
CA ALA A 647 -4.33 8.63 13.48
C ALA A 647 -3.48 7.53 14.14
N ARG A 648 -3.01 6.56 13.35
CA ARG A 648 -2.10 5.51 13.80
C ARG A 648 -0.72 6.04 14.19
N GLU A 649 -0.11 6.88 13.37
CA GLU A 649 1.22 7.44 13.63
C GLU A 649 1.20 8.45 14.78
N LEU A 650 0.12 9.22 14.91
CA LEU A 650 -0.08 10.11 16.05
C LEU A 650 -0.22 9.35 17.38
N ALA A 651 -0.79 8.14 17.37
CA ALA A 651 -0.79 7.31 18.56
C ALA A 651 0.64 6.96 18.98
N ALA A 652 1.51 6.58 18.04
CA ALA A 652 2.91 6.30 18.34
C ALA A 652 3.66 7.54 18.83
N LEU A 653 3.51 8.68 18.14
CA LEU A 653 4.12 9.95 18.55
C LEU A 653 3.74 10.34 19.98
N ALA A 654 2.47 10.17 20.33
CA ALA A 654 1.99 10.56 21.64
C ALA A 654 2.45 9.58 22.73
N LEU A 655 2.52 8.28 22.43
CA LEU A 655 3.14 7.32 23.33
C LEU A 655 4.60 7.66 23.65
N GLU A 656 5.37 8.07 22.65
CA GLU A 656 6.73 8.56 22.85
C GLU A 656 6.76 9.82 23.73
N ALA A 657 5.87 10.78 23.48
CA ALA A 657 5.75 11.96 24.35
C ALA A 657 5.44 11.58 25.80
N TRP A 658 4.65 10.54 26.05
CA TRP A 658 4.33 10.09 27.42
C TRP A 658 5.41 9.25 28.07
N ASP A 659 6.32 8.64 27.30
CA ASP A 659 7.50 7.97 27.86
C ASP A 659 8.49 9.00 28.45
N HIS A 660 8.41 10.26 28.00
CA HIS A 660 9.16 11.36 28.58
C HIS A 660 8.43 12.02 29.75
N ASP A 661 8.89 11.74 30.97
CA ASP A 661 8.33 12.20 32.24
C ASP A 661 7.92 13.68 32.29
N GLN A 662 8.77 14.59 31.78
CA GLN A 662 8.44 16.03 31.73
C GLN A 662 7.27 16.31 30.78
N LEU A 663 7.29 15.77 29.57
CA LEU A 663 6.25 15.99 28.57
C LEU A 663 4.93 15.39 29.04
N ARG A 664 4.96 14.19 29.64
CA ARG A 664 3.79 13.59 30.25
C ARG A 664 3.19 14.48 31.33
N ARG A 665 4.00 14.98 32.27
CA ARG A 665 3.56 15.91 33.33
C ARG A 665 2.89 17.15 32.74
N ILE A 666 3.48 17.75 31.72
CA ILE A 666 2.91 18.94 31.07
C ILE A 666 1.58 18.59 30.39
N CYS A 667 1.53 17.52 29.60
CA CYS A 667 0.32 17.08 28.88
C CYS A 667 -0.80 16.57 29.81
N SER A 668 -0.50 16.19 31.05
CA SER A 668 -1.47 15.83 32.09
C SER A 668 -1.92 17.02 32.95
N THR A 669 -1.36 18.21 32.74
CA THR A 669 -1.66 19.39 33.57
C THR A 669 -2.95 20.06 33.13
N SER A 670 -3.94 20.17 34.03
CA SER A 670 -5.24 20.81 33.75
C SER A 670 -5.15 22.35 33.77
N ARG A 671 -4.37 22.91 34.70
CA ARG A 671 -4.07 24.35 34.81
C ARG A 671 -2.65 24.56 35.28
N TYR A 672 -1.99 25.59 34.75
CA TYR A 672 -0.62 25.96 35.12
C TYR A 672 -0.55 27.47 35.28
N SER A 673 0.11 27.96 36.34
CA SER A 673 0.26 29.39 36.60
C SER A 673 1.72 29.73 36.84
N PHE A 674 2.18 30.82 36.22
CA PHE A 674 3.56 31.30 36.32
C PHE A 674 3.62 32.83 36.27
N GLN A 675 4.78 33.38 36.62
CA GLN A 675 5.04 34.83 36.59
C GLN A 675 5.79 35.19 35.31
N ALA A 676 5.28 36.16 34.57
CA ALA A 676 6.01 36.77 33.45
C ALA A 676 6.04 38.29 33.66
N GLY A 677 7.21 38.80 34.07
CA GLY A 677 7.33 40.19 34.52
C GLY A 677 6.49 40.43 35.79
N PRO A 678 5.65 41.49 35.85
CA PRO A 678 4.82 41.79 37.01
C PRO A 678 3.48 41.03 37.03
N GLU A 679 3.14 40.28 35.98
CA GLU A 679 1.84 39.64 35.81
C GLU A 679 1.88 38.12 36.06
N THR A 680 0.85 37.62 36.74
CA THR A 680 0.58 36.17 36.85
C THR A 680 -0.21 35.71 35.63
N HIS A 681 0.33 34.78 34.85
CA HIS A 681 -0.39 34.14 33.76
C HIS A 681 -0.93 32.79 34.22
N THR A 682 -2.16 32.46 33.81
CA THR A 682 -2.77 31.15 34.07
C THR A 682 -3.21 30.52 32.77
N LEU A 683 -2.64 29.37 32.46
CA LEU A 683 -2.98 28.51 31.34
C LEU A 683 -4.05 27.52 31.78
N THR A 684 -5.02 27.29 30.91
CA THR A 684 -6.01 26.21 31.07
C THR A 684 -5.85 25.25 29.91
N ASN A 685 -5.82 23.95 30.20
CA ASN A 685 -5.67 22.94 29.17
C ASN A 685 -6.84 23.01 28.17
N THR A 686 -6.51 22.91 26.90
CA THR A 686 -7.48 22.91 25.80
C THR A 686 -8.33 21.64 25.74
N ASN A 687 -7.87 20.53 26.35
CA ASN A 687 -8.63 19.30 26.45
C ASN A 687 -9.72 19.41 27.53
N LYS A 688 -10.97 19.58 27.11
CA LYS A 688 -12.11 19.73 28.04
C LYS A 688 -12.36 18.49 28.89
N LEU A 689 -11.97 17.30 28.42
CA LEU A 689 -12.04 16.08 29.23
C LEU A 689 -11.07 16.13 30.43
N LEU A 690 -9.95 16.84 30.33
CA LEU A 690 -9.03 16.97 31.46
C LEU A 690 -9.49 18.04 32.45
N THR A 691 -10.17 19.09 31.97
CA THR A 691 -10.59 20.22 32.81
C THR A 691 -11.96 20.04 33.47
N ASP A 692 -12.77 19.09 33.00
CA ASP A 692 -14.07 18.78 33.58
C ASP A 692 -13.97 17.62 34.59
N PRO A 693 -13.99 17.89 35.91
CA PRO A 693 -13.90 16.85 36.92
C PRO A 693 -15.14 15.95 37.00
N ASN A 694 -16.26 16.30 36.36
CA ASN A 694 -17.54 15.59 36.47
C ASN A 694 -17.82 14.65 35.30
N ASN A 695 -16.86 14.44 34.40
CA ASN A 695 -17.10 13.70 33.17
C ASN A 695 -17.08 12.16 33.35
N GLY A 696 -16.74 11.65 34.54
CA GLY A 696 -16.75 10.21 34.85
C GLY A 696 -15.64 9.38 34.19
N LEU A 697 -14.69 10.03 33.51
CA LEU A 697 -13.49 9.42 32.92
C LEU A 697 -12.25 9.92 33.65
N THR A 698 -11.23 9.07 33.79
CA THR A 698 -9.91 9.53 34.24
C THR A 698 -9.07 9.84 33.01
N VAL A 699 -8.78 11.11 32.78
CA VAL A 699 -7.85 11.54 31.72
C VAL A 699 -6.44 11.52 32.26
N LEU A 700 -5.54 10.82 31.58
CA LEU A 700 -4.14 10.75 31.98
C LEU A 700 -3.34 11.88 31.37
N ASP A 701 -3.51 12.11 30.07
CA ASP A 701 -2.71 13.04 29.27
C ASP A 701 -3.34 13.22 27.89
N GLY A 702 -3.02 14.30 27.19
CA GLY A 702 -3.47 14.50 25.82
C GLY A 702 -3.15 15.87 25.20
N LYS A 703 -3.47 16.00 23.91
CA LYS A 703 -3.30 17.23 23.14
C LYS A 703 -4.45 17.40 22.15
N THR A 704 -4.94 18.63 22.01
CA THR A 704 -5.93 19.03 20.99
C THR A 704 -5.26 19.72 19.79
N GLY A 705 -5.97 19.75 18.66
CA GLY A 705 -5.60 20.55 17.50
C GLY A 705 -6.83 21.05 16.74
N TYR A 706 -6.74 22.24 16.16
CA TYR A 706 -7.76 22.78 15.28
C TYR A 706 -7.15 23.70 14.21
N LEU A 707 -7.53 23.44 12.96
CA LEU A 707 -7.43 24.32 11.80
C LEU A 707 -8.77 24.24 11.05
N VAL A 708 -9.03 25.20 10.17
CA VAL A 708 -10.26 25.20 9.35
C VAL A 708 -10.29 23.97 8.42
N GLU A 709 -9.11 23.62 7.90
CA GLU A 709 -8.80 22.52 6.99
C GLU A 709 -8.81 21.17 7.71
N SER A 710 -8.23 21.12 8.92
CA SER A 710 -8.14 19.88 9.71
C SER A 710 -9.43 19.55 10.45
N LYS A 711 -10.30 20.53 10.72
CA LYS A 711 -11.32 20.44 11.77
C LYS A 711 -10.69 20.08 13.13
N TRP A 712 -11.48 19.51 14.05
CA TRP A 712 -11.05 19.26 15.42
C TRP A 712 -10.33 17.92 15.55
N ASN A 713 -9.16 17.94 16.19
CA ASN A 713 -8.27 16.80 16.40
C ASN A 713 -7.98 16.62 17.90
N LEU A 714 -7.84 15.38 18.35
CA LEU A 714 -7.53 15.02 19.73
C LEU A 714 -6.72 13.73 19.77
N VAL A 715 -5.66 13.75 20.59
CA VAL A 715 -4.96 12.56 21.03
C VAL A 715 -5.03 12.54 22.56
N VAL A 716 -5.58 11.49 23.16
CA VAL A 716 -5.86 11.45 24.60
C VAL A 716 -5.79 10.04 25.17
N SER A 717 -5.12 9.88 26.31
CA SER A 717 -5.17 8.65 27.09
C SER A 717 -6.26 8.73 28.16
N LEU A 718 -7.12 7.72 28.19
CA LEU A 718 -8.29 7.63 29.08
C LEU A 718 -8.24 6.32 29.87
N LYS A 719 -8.74 6.35 31.11
CA LYS A 719 -9.01 5.17 31.92
C LYS A 719 -10.48 5.13 32.34
N ASP A 720 -11.03 3.93 32.34
CA ASP A 720 -12.33 3.66 32.94
C ASP A 720 -12.22 3.42 34.46
N SER A 721 -13.36 3.17 35.11
CA SER A 721 -13.44 2.88 36.55
C SER A 721 -12.75 1.57 36.97
N ARG A 722 -12.33 0.74 36.01
CA ARG A 722 -11.56 -0.50 36.23
C ARG A 722 -10.07 -0.32 35.93
N GLU A 723 -9.63 0.94 35.80
CA GLU A 723 -8.25 1.35 35.55
C GLU A 723 -7.64 0.87 34.22
N ARG A 724 -8.47 0.56 33.21
CA ARG A 724 -8.02 0.04 31.91
C ARG A 724 -7.63 1.20 30.98
N PRO A 725 -6.32 1.48 30.75
CA PRO A 725 -5.91 2.65 30.00
C PRO A 725 -5.94 2.39 28.51
N VAL A 726 -6.71 3.20 27.78
CA VAL A 726 -6.73 3.23 26.32
C VAL A 726 -6.24 4.57 25.82
N LEU A 727 -5.53 4.56 24.71
CA LEU A 727 -5.17 5.75 23.96
C LEU A 727 -6.13 5.89 22.80
N VAL A 728 -6.74 7.08 22.68
CA VAL A 728 -7.69 7.42 21.62
C VAL A 728 -7.13 8.56 20.78
N VAL A 729 -7.13 8.39 19.47
CA VAL A 729 -6.85 9.42 18.48
C VAL A 729 -8.10 9.66 17.66
N VAL A 730 -8.51 10.92 17.56
CA VAL A 730 -9.68 11.38 16.80
C VAL A 730 -9.21 12.51 15.88
N LEU A 731 -9.38 12.35 14.57
CA LEU A 731 -9.02 13.38 13.58
C LEU A 731 -10.23 13.81 12.77
N GLY A 732 -10.35 15.11 12.57
CA GLY A 732 -11.37 15.68 11.68
C GLY A 732 -12.79 15.67 12.24
N SER A 733 -12.97 15.80 13.56
CA SER A 733 -14.30 15.84 14.20
C SER A 733 -15.04 17.16 13.89
N ASP A 734 -16.35 17.07 13.66
CA ASP A 734 -17.21 18.20 13.29
C ASP A 734 -17.70 18.94 14.53
N GLY A 735 -16.82 19.74 15.12
CA GLY A 735 -17.12 20.66 16.22
C GLY A 735 -16.39 20.32 17.51
N ASP A 736 -16.18 21.32 18.36
CA ASP A 736 -15.41 21.19 19.60
C ASP A 736 -16.10 20.27 20.62
N VAL A 737 -17.43 20.35 20.73
CA VAL A 737 -18.22 19.45 21.59
C VAL A 737 -18.17 18.02 21.06
N ASN A 738 -18.28 17.85 19.75
CA ASN A 738 -18.27 16.54 19.11
C ASN A 738 -16.90 15.86 19.23
N LEU A 739 -15.79 16.62 19.23
CA LEU A 739 -14.45 16.08 19.45
C LEU A 739 -14.36 15.21 20.72
N PHE A 740 -14.81 15.78 21.84
CA PHE A 740 -14.73 15.10 23.14
C PHE A 740 -15.78 13.99 23.27
N ARG A 741 -16.93 14.14 22.60
CA ARG A 741 -17.94 13.08 22.46
C ARG A 741 -17.38 11.90 21.67
N ASP A 742 -16.77 12.14 20.51
CA ASP A 742 -16.25 11.12 19.61
C ASP A 742 -15.16 10.30 20.31
N ALA A 743 -14.25 10.97 21.03
CA ALA A 743 -13.21 10.28 21.81
C ALA A 743 -13.80 9.42 22.93
N ARG A 744 -14.82 9.91 23.64
CA ARG A 744 -15.54 9.13 24.66
C ARG A 744 -16.22 7.91 24.06
N VAL A 745 -16.97 8.08 22.97
CA VAL A 745 -17.69 7.00 22.28
C VAL A 745 -16.73 5.91 21.83
N ALA A 746 -15.56 6.29 21.27
CA ALA A 746 -14.54 5.34 20.86
C ALA A 746 -13.93 4.58 22.05
N ALA A 747 -13.66 5.27 23.17
CA ALA A 747 -13.13 4.65 24.38
C ALA A 747 -14.14 3.68 25.02
N GLU A 748 -15.39 4.11 25.17
CA GLU A 748 -16.49 3.31 25.73
C GLU A 748 -16.73 2.07 24.87
N TRP A 749 -16.78 2.22 23.54
CA TRP A 749 -16.89 1.08 22.64
C TRP A 749 -15.74 0.08 22.83
N ALA A 750 -14.50 0.56 22.98
CA ALA A 750 -13.36 -0.32 23.21
C ALA A 750 -13.45 -1.06 24.56
N TRP A 751 -13.84 -0.38 25.63
CA TRP A 751 -14.01 -1.00 26.95
C TRP A 751 -15.17 -2.00 27.03
N ASP A 752 -16.21 -1.80 26.22
CA ASP A 752 -17.39 -2.66 26.14
C ASP A 752 -17.19 -3.85 25.19
N SER A 753 -16.33 -3.70 24.16
CA SER A 753 -16.11 -4.72 23.13
C SER A 753 -14.95 -5.66 23.45
N TYR A 754 -14.09 -5.30 24.40
CA TYR A 754 -12.91 -6.08 24.79
C TYR A 754 -12.94 -6.45 26.27
N ARG A 755 -12.43 -7.64 26.59
CA ARG A 755 -12.17 -8.09 27.95
C ARG A 755 -10.67 -8.14 28.20
N TRP A 756 -10.24 -7.60 29.33
CA TRP A 756 -8.87 -7.72 29.81
C TRP A 756 -8.80 -8.97 30.71
N PRO A 757 -7.77 -9.81 30.59
CA PRO A 757 -7.62 -11.05 31.36
C PRO A 757 -7.53 -10.87 32.88
#